data_AF-A0A7C4YQJ9-F1
#
_entry.id   AF-A0A7C4YQJ9-F1
#
_cell.length_a   1.000
_cell.length_b   1.000
_cell.length_c   1.000
_cell.angle_alpha   90.00
_cell.angle_beta   90.00
_cell.angle_gamma   90.00
#
_symmetry.space_group_name_H-M   'P 1'
#
loop_
_entity.id
_entity.type
_entity.pdbx_description
1 polymer ?
#
loop_
_entity_poly.entity_id
_entity_poly.type
_entity_poly.pdbx_seq_one_letter_code
_entity_poly.pdbx_strand_id
1 'polypeptide(L)'
;MKKIWMVLFLIFWAVNLMAKSAVICNATKWWDFPSFPLDEYKITDYRYYIPPERVNFKSNLNDKFIQDLANSKLLYFGQSRNSIGPKKDAIFSNPSYREAVKKFLENGGTIIFDMGVPFEKDTLSFLTEAGVSIPKSGGIQGVSGEEIYPVISDVEKEKKHPIVNFPYQLTPSENLKWCATFVSWAENQIAPFRASADPKYAVMVIQENVFGKGRVIFNGINRIFSHATRGEIYASNIFSLVYGEEVKRIPVANTRYKTKKEYVIWYKTPYAKFPYEENAPEKNKTDKIEINACVNEVTGTNLLITAGEKNDLNFRVEIPEIKEKTKGIVIPVEKLKVMELEFDGGRMPDRMPEKKDFSIEKGKTGIVWLSLNTYDLKDGQYEGNMILNFGGNKKETIKLVIRIFPIELSKTNPLKLTVWDLVPGGSVREKMIGSPDNWMKYHQDMAEHGVNVFHLSSYERPGILFNGDGEIIKEDFSRFDAGIPYREKEYQYLVNMGSHTEEFRIEGQKETIKYGSEKWEKCYVQWVKSIIKHFKDIGLDYSQFAFYPYDEIGTQSVPDALKIYQLIKQTDKNARIFVTIVPHGFFEAQKGLPVKEIAPYIDIWCPAVSYEDYWSEAWASKQEFDKIFDFIKKTGKEIWSYNVLTRGNQEIMAYKRYRLQPVCAYRLGIGGCGFYGYNLWKNDSYMVVYPGENPITSYRWEAMREGINDVKYIECLKQEIKKSKNEKKKKDAEQLIDEFLRDVTENNENPDIVYNYRKKIVEKILDLRQQN
;
A
#
# COMPACT_ATOMS: atom_id res chain seq x y z
N MET A 1 7.29 -57.61 1.24
CA MET A 1 6.43 -56.79 2.13
C MET A 1 7.21 -56.00 3.19
N LYS A 2 8.14 -56.58 3.96
CA LYS A 2 8.92 -55.83 4.98
C LYS A 2 9.78 -54.67 4.43
N LYS A 3 10.34 -54.76 3.22
CA LYS A 3 11.10 -53.67 2.58
C LYS A 3 10.22 -52.51 2.08
N ILE A 4 8.96 -52.76 1.74
CA ILE A 4 8.01 -51.71 1.30
C ILE A 4 7.50 -50.91 2.50
N TRP A 5 7.28 -51.57 3.64
CA TRP A 5 6.95 -50.90 4.89
C TRP A 5 8.08 -50.02 5.42
N MET A 6 9.34 -50.45 5.28
CA MET A 6 10.49 -49.66 5.73
C MET A 6 10.71 -48.40 4.88
N VAL A 7 10.43 -48.46 3.57
CA VAL A 7 10.50 -47.30 2.66
C VAL A 7 9.33 -46.34 2.88
N LEU A 8 8.12 -46.85 3.13
CA LEU A 8 6.97 -46.00 3.52
C LEU A 8 7.18 -45.33 4.88
N PHE A 9 7.79 -46.03 5.86
CA PHE A 9 8.13 -45.44 7.16
C PHE A 9 9.21 -44.35 7.05
N LEU A 10 10.24 -44.56 6.20
CA LEU A 10 11.28 -43.57 5.93
C LEU A 10 10.76 -42.36 5.14
N ILE A 11 9.79 -42.55 4.23
CA ILE A 11 9.13 -41.44 3.51
C ILE A 11 8.19 -40.67 4.44
N PHE A 12 7.52 -41.33 5.40
CA PHE A 12 6.69 -40.66 6.40
C PHE A 12 7.51 -39.88 7.45
N TRP A 13 8.75 -40.33 7.74
CA TRP A 13 9.68 -39.62 8.61
C TRP A 13 10.43 -38.49 7.89
N ALA A 14 10.75 -38.66 6.60
CA ALA A 14 11.45 -37.64 5.81
C ALA A 14 10.55 -36.47 5.35
N VAL A 15 9.22 -36.57 5.52
CA VAL A 15 8.25 -35.52 5.16
C VAL A 15 7.70 -34.78 6.40
N ASN A 16 8.06 -35.19 7.62
CA ASN A 16 7.79 -34.42 8.84
C ASN A 16 9.06 -33.68 9.32
N LEU A 17 9.63 -32.84 8.46
CA LEU A 17 10.18 -31.59 8.95
C LEU A 17 8.97 -30.84 9.53
N MET A 18 8.75 -30.93 10.85
CA MET A 18 7.63 -30.25 11.50
C MET A 18 7.67 -28.79 11.05
N ALA A 19 6.60 -28.35 10.37
CA ALA A 19 6.47 -26.96 9.96
C ALA A 19 6.69 -26.07 11.19
N LYS A 20 7.50 -25.01 11.05
CA LYS A 20 7.68 -24.08 12.17
C LYS A 20 6.35 -23.39 12.42
N SER A 21 5.93 -23.42 13.68
CA SER A 21 4.62 -22.97 14.11
C SER A 21 4.72 -21.92 15.22
N ALA A 22 3.75 -21.01 15.24
CA ALA A 22 3.70 -19.90 16.19
C ALA A 22 2.27 -19.51 16.58
N VAL A 23 2.08 -19.20 17.86
CA VAL A 23 0.85 -18.57 18.36
C VAL A 23 1.14 -17.09 18.59
N ILE A 24 0.37 -16.24 17.93
CA ILE A 24 0.52 -14.79 17.99
C ILE A 24 -0.69 -14.19 18.70
N CYS A 25 -0.46 -13.63 19.89
CA CYS A 25 -1.47 -12.90 20.66
C CYS A 25 -1.24 -11.39 20.47
N ASN A 26 -2.10 -10.73 19.70
CA ASN A 26 -1.99 -9.30 19.43
C ASN A 26 -3.32 -8.58 19.70
N ALA A 27 -3.29 -7.55 20.54
CA ALA A 27 -4.46 -6.82 20.99
C ALA A 27 -4.96 -5.79 19.97
N THR A 28 -4.12 -5.28 19.07
CA THR A 28 -4.50 -4.23 18.13
C THR A 28 -4.18 -4.65 16.71
N LYS A 29 -5.21 -4.99 15.92
CA LYS A 29 -5.10 -5.06 14.45
C LYS A 29 -4.79 -3.69 13.80
N TRP A 30 -4.55 -2.63 14.59
CA TRP A 30 -4.19 -1.28 14.12
C TRP A 30 -2.87 -1.24 13.33
N TRP A 31 -2.08 -2.29 13.49
CA TRP A 31 -0.86 -2.53 12.77
C TRP A 31 -0.75 -4.06 12.75
N ASP A 32 -0.64 -4.69 11.57
CA ASP A 32 -0.37 -6.13 11.48
C ASP A 32 0.91 -6.42 12.25
N PHE A 33 0.83 -6.84 13.52
CA PHE A 33 1.99 -7.18 14.35
C PHE A 33 1.97 -8.68 14.70
N PRO A 34 3.10 -9.38 14.55
CA PRO A 34 4.31 -8.87 13.89
C PRO A 34 3.97 -8.55 12.42
N SER A 35 4.49 -7.45 11.87
CA SER A 35 4.31 -7.09 10.44
C SER A 35 5.22 -7.94 9.55
N PHE A 36 5.63 -9.07 10.11
CA PHE A 36 6.51 -10.04 9.52
C PHE A 36 5.66 -10.95 8.66
N PRO A 37 6.05 -11.14 7.40
CA PRO A 37 5.70 -12.37 6.73
C PRO A 37 6.46 -13.50 7.44
N LEU A 38 5.83 -14.14 8.43
CA LEU A 38 6.40 -15.31 9.13
C LEU A 38 6.79 -16.42 8.14
N ASP A 39 6.08 -16.47 7.01
CA ASP A 39 6.43 -17.28 5.85
C ASP A 39 7.85 -17.03 5.35
N GLU A 40 8.36 -15.78 5.40
CA GLU A 40 9.75 -15.44 5.05
C GLU A 40 10.82 -16.03 5.96
N TYR A 41 10.40 -16.67 7.04
CA TYR A 41 11.24 -17.38 7.99
C TYR A 41 10.92 -18.88 8.00
N LYS A 42 10.13 -19.36 7.04
CA LYS A 42 9.60 -20.74 6.99
C LYS A 42 8.72 -21.07 8.19
N ILE A 43 8.12 -20.06 8.82
CA ILE A 43 7.13 -20.20 9.90
C ILE A 43 5.75 -20.11 9.23
N THR A 44 5.29 -21.25 8.72
CA THR A 44 4.10 -21.34 7.85
C THR A 44 2.85 -21.79 8.58
N ASP A 45 2.97 -22.28 9.82
CA ASP A 45 1.82 -22.70 10.62
C ASP A 45 1.62 -21.79 11.84
N TYR A 46 1.09 -20.59 11.60
CA TYR A 46 0.84 -19.62 12.68
C TYR A 46 -0.63 -19.26 12.82
N ARG A 47 -1.01 -18.82 14.02
CA ARG A 47 -2.40 -18.48 14.37
C ARG A 47 -2.45 -17.19 15.17
N TYR A 48 -3.33 -16.29 14.74
CA TYR A 48 -3.59 -15.04 15.44
C TYR A 48 -4.74 -15.18 16.42
N TYR A 49 -4.50 -14.81 17.66
CA TYR A 49 -5.49 -14.73 18.71
C TYR A 49 -5.63 -13.29 19.22
N ILE A 50 -6.87 -12.85 19.33
CA ILE A 50 -7.30 -11.57 19.89
C ILE A 50 -7.94 -11.92 21.24
N PRO A 51 -7.27 -11.62 22.37
CA PRO A 51 -7.89 -11.76 23.68
C PRO A 51 -9.09 -10.82 23.81
N PRO A 52 -10.15 -11.20 24.54
CA PRO A 52 -11.33 -10.36 24.69
C PRO A 52 -10.99 -8.98 25.29
N GLU A 53 -11.67 -8.00 24.71
CA GLU A 53 -11.93 -6.66 25.23
C GLU A 53 -10.79 -5.62 25.24
N ARG A 54 -9.53 -5.89 24.88
CA ARG A 54 -8.49 -4.81 24.88
C ARG A 54 -8.71 -3.64 23.87
N VAL A 55 -9.67 -3.80 22.94
CA VAL A 55 -10.25 -2.81 22.01
C VAL A 55 -11.63 -3.33 21.54
N ASN A 56 -12.40 -2.58 20.73
CA ASN A 56 -13.72 -2.98 20.16
C ASN A 56 -13.73 -4.25 19.26
N PHE A 57 -12.71 -5.12 19.34
CA PHE A 57 -12.62 -6.36 18.58
C PHE A 57 -13.28 -7.53 19.32
N LYS A 58 -14.02 -8.34 18.55
CA LYS A 58 -14.52 -9.62 19.05
C LYS A 58 -13.34 -10.57 19.26
N SER A 59 -13.23 -11.14 20.45
CA SER A 59 -12.28 -12.22 20.72
C SER A 59 -12.50 -13.38 19.76
N ASN A 60 -11.39 -13.94 19.25
CA ASN A 60 -11.40 -15.25 18.58
C ASN A 60 -10.72 -16.34 19.43
N LEU A 61 -10.37 -16.03 20.68
CA LEU A 61 -9.82 -16.99 21.65
C LEU A 61 -10.86 -18.08 21.95
N ASN A 62 -10.49 -19.33 21.72
CA ASN A 62 -11.31 -20.52 21.93
C ASN A 62 -10.41 -21.75 22.17
N ASP A 63 -10.97 -22.93 22.40
CA ASP A 63 -10.20 -24.14 22.76
C ASP A 63 -9.17 -24.59 21.71
N LYS A 64 -9.31 -24.14 20.45
CA LYS A 64 -8.28 -24.31 19.42
C LYS A 64 -6.94 -23.71 19.82
N PHE A 65 -6.94 -22.66 20.65
CA PHE A 65 -5.72 -22.05 21.21
C PHE A 65 -4.82 -23.08 21.89
N ILE A 66 -5.41 -24.00 22.68
CA ILE A 66 -4.67 -25.03 23.40
C ILE A 66 -3.97 -25.97 22.41
N GLN A 67 -4.67 -26.37 21.33
CA GLN A 67 -4.14 -27.26 20.30
C GLN A 67 -3.03 -26.58 19.49
N ASP A 68 -3.27 -25.34 19.07
CA ASP A 68 -2.30 -24.57 18.29
C ASP A 68 -1.03 -24.28 19.12
N LEU A 69 -1.18 -24.00 20.43
CA LEU A 69 -0.06 -23.78 21.34
C LEU A 69 0.75 -25.05 21.61
N ALA A 70 0.09 -26.21 21.78
CA ALA A 70 0.76 -27.49 21.97
C ALA A 70 1.68 -27.88 20.80
N ASN A 71 1.33 -27.44 19.59
CA ASN A 71 2.10 -27.67 18.38
C ASN A 71 3.13 -26.57 18.09
N SER A 72 3.23 -25.52 18.92
CA SER A 72 4.05 -24.33 18.68
C SER A 72 5.34 -24.30 19.50
N LYS A 73 6.34 -23.54 19.03
CA LYS A 73 7.55 -23.18 19.80
C LYS A 73 7.61 -21.71 20.20
N LEU A 74 6.75 -20.88 19.60
CA LEU A 74 6.64 -19.45 19.87
C LEU A 74 5.25 -19.10 20.37
N LEU A 75 5.19 -18.39 21.50
CA LEU A 75 4.02 -17.64 21.95
C LEU A 75 4.40 -16.17 22.05
N TYR A 76 3.92 -15.35 21.12
CA TYR A 76 4.27 -13.94 21.03
C TYR A 76 3.14 -13.05 21.54
N PHE A 77 3.47 -12.04 22.34
CA PHE A 77 2.56 -11.00 22.81
C PHE A 77 3.01 -9.63 22.28
N GLY A 78 2.24 -9.07 21.34
CA GLY A 78 2.51 -7.78 20.68
C GLY A 78 1.91 -6.57 21.43
N GLN A 79 2.35 -5.36 21.06
CA GLN A 79 2.00 -4.12 21.76
C GLN A 79 0.80 -3.34 21.23
N SER A 80 0.11 -2.70 22.20
CA SER A 80 -0.43 -1.34 22.10
C SER A 80 0.00 -0.58 23.37
N ARG A 81 0.63 0.58 23.20
CA ARG A 81 1.10 1.43 24.29
C ARG A 81 0.07 2.44 24.78
N ASN A 82 -1.12 2.52 24.17
CA ASN A 82 -2.08 3.62 24.43
C ASN A 82 -3.58 3.26 24.31
N SER A 83 -4.01 1.99 24.19
CA SER A 83 -5.45 1.66 24.19
C SER A 83 -5.96 1.31 25.59
N ILE A 84 -6.60 2.29 26.21
CA ILE A 84 -7.39 2.27 27.45
C ILE A 84 -8.25 0.99 27.49
N GLY A 85 -7.96 0.09 28.44
CA GLY A 85 -8.37 -1.32 28.40
C GLY A 85 -9.60 -1.73 29.23
N PRO A 86 -9.86 -3.05 29.32
CA PRO A 86 -10.69 -3.69 30.33
C PRO A 86 -9.94 -4.67 31.24
N LYS A 87 -10.61 -5.02 32.32
CA LYS A 87 -10.07 -5.36 33.65
C LYS A 87 -9.50 -6.79 33.84
N LYS A 88 -9.33 -7.65 32.82
CA LYS A 88 -8.87 -9.05 33.05
C LYS A 88 -8.07 -9.65 31.88
N ASP A 89 -7.02 -10.40 32.21
CA ASP A 89 -6.20 -11.16 31.26
C ASP A 89 -6.80 -12.53 30.96
N ALA A 90 -7.44 -12.67 29.81
CA ALA A 90 -8.21 -13.87 29.45
C ALA A 90 -7.39 -15.15 29.23
N ILE A 91 -6.09 -15.05 28.95
CA ILE A 91 -5.26 -16.25 28.76
C ILE A 91 -4.84 -16.78 30.13
N PHE A 92 -4.27 -15.92 30.98
CA PHE A 92 -3.72 -16.36 32.26
C PHE A 92 -4.76 -16.46 33.38
N SER A 93 -5.93 -15.83 33.22
CA SER A 93 -7.08 -15.99 34.13
C SER A 93 -7.89 -17.26 33.85
N ASN A 94 -7.77 -17.85 32.66
CA ASN A 94 -8.44 -19.10 32.31
C ASN A 94 -7.55 -20.30 32.71
N PRO A 95 -7.99 -21.18 33.64
CA PRO A 95 -7.17 -22.29 34.10
C PRO A 95 -6.67 -23.23 32.98
N SER A 96 -7.51 -23.50 31.98
CA SER A 96 -7.16 -24.40 30.87
C SER A 96 -6.10 -23.79 29.96
N TYR A 97 -6.18 -22.49 29.68
CA TYR A 97 -5.18 -21.78 28.88
C TYR A 97 -3.87 -21.58 29.66
N ARG A 98 -3.96 -21.22 30.95
CA ARG A 98 -2.81 -21.12 31.85
C ARG A 98 -2.01 -22.44 31.90
N GLU A 99 -2.70 -23.57 32.06
CA GLU A 99 -2.08 -24.90 32.04
C GLU A 99 -1.46 -25.24 30.68
N ALA A 100 -2.10 -24.83 29.58
CA ALA A 100 -1.52 -25.00 28.25
C ALA A 100 -0.22 -24.19 28.07
N VAL A 101 -0.16 -22.95 28.57
CA VAL A 101 1.07 -22.12 28.55
C VAL A 101 2.16 -22.74 29.42
N LYS A 102 1.81 -23.29 30.59
CA LYS A 102 2.76 -24.02 31.45
C LYS A 102 3.38 -25.21 30.70
N LYS A 103 2.56 -26.09 30.12
CA LYS A 103 3.03 -27.24 29.32
C LYS A 103 3.87 -26.81 28.12
N PHE A 104 3.49 -25.71 27.47
CA PHE A 104 4.29 -25.12 26.39
C PHE A 104 5.71 -24.76 26.85
N LEU A 105 5.86 -24.10 28.00
CA LEU A 105 7.17 -23.80 28.58
C LEU A 105 7.93 -25.06 29.03
N GLU A 106 7.26 -26.03 29.67
CA GLU A 106 7.85 -27.33 30.04
C GLU A 106 8.40 -28.10 28.82
N ASN A 107 7.79 -27.90 27.65
CA ASN A 107 8.21 -28.47 26.37
C ASN A 107 9.27 -27.62 25.64
N GLY A 108 9.86 -26.62 26.30
CA GLY A 108 10.90 -25.75 25.75
C GLY A 108 10.38 -24.65 24.83
N GLY A 109 9.12 -24.26 24.98
CA GLY A 109 8.55 -23.11 24.28
C GLY A 109 9.16 -21.79 24.73
N THR A 110 9.12 -20.78 23.85
CA THR A 110 9.55 -19.41 24.15
C THR A 110 8.37 -18.46 24.15
N ILE A 111 8.20 -17.70 25.23
CA ILE A 111 7.28 -16.57 25.31
C ILE A 111 8.05 -15.28 25.02
N ILE A 112 7.49 -14.43 24.14
CA ILE A 112 8.03 -13.09 23.90
C ILE A 112 6.98 -12.06 24.31
N PHE A 113 7.35 -11.16 25.23
CA PHE A 113 6.60 -9.95 25.54
C PHE A 113 7.27 -8.76 24.85
N ASP A 114 6.60 -8.20 23.85
CA ASP A 114 7.16 -7.13 23.03
C ASP A 114 6.89 -5.72 23.58
N MET A 115 7.88 -4.85 23.47
CA MET A 115 7.95 -3.42 23.79
C MET A 115 7.43 -2.93 25.17
N GLY A 116 7.08 -3.80 26.11
CA GLY A 116 6.51 -3.43 27.41
C GLY A 116 5.00 -3.62 27.46
N VAL A 117 4.55 -4.85 27.16
CA VAL A 117 3.19 -5.32 27.42
C VAL A 117 2.84 -5.06 28.90
N PRO A 118 1.72 -4.38 29.21
CA PRO A 118 1.30 -4.24 30.60
C PRO A 118 0.96 -5.64 31.16
N PHE A 119 1.57 -5.98 32.29
CA PHE A 119 1.30 -7.23 32.99
C PHE A 119 0.14 -7.05 33.95
N GLU A 120 -0.95 -7.76 33.69
CA GLU A 120 -2.11 -7.80 34.59
C GLU A 120 -1.83 -8.75 35.76
N LYS A 121 -2.68 -8.69 36.79
CA LYS A 121 -2.53 -9.51 38.00
C LYS A 121 -2.36 -11.00 37.69
N ASP A 122 -3.14 -11.54 36.76
CA ASP A 122 -3.11 -12.97 36.43
C ASP A 122 -1.86 -13.35 35.63
N THR A 123 -1.38 -12.48 34.73
CA THR A 123 -0.08 -12.64 34.05
C THR A 123 1.05 -12.66 35.07
N LEU A 124 1.08 -11.67 35.98
CA LEU A 124 2.09 -11.55 37.02
C LEU A 124 2.09 -12.77 37.94
N SER A 125 0.89 -13.24 38.32
CA SER A 125 0.73 -14.46 39.10
C SER A 125 1.31 -15.68 38.39
N PHE A 126 1.04 -15.86 37.10
CA PHE A 126 1.60 -16.96 36.32
C PHE A 126 3.12 -16.88 36.20
N LEU A 127 3.66 -15.71 35.88
CA LEU A 127 5.09 -15.52 35.75
C LEU A 127 5.81 -15.77 37.09
N THR A 128 5.20 -15.35 38.21
CA THR A 128 5.72 -15.64 39.55
C THR A 128 5.69 -17.15 39.85
N GLU A 129 4.59 -17.84 39.53
CA GLU A 129 4.49 -19.31 39.65
C GLU A 129 5.57 -20.02 38.82
N ALA A 130 5.87 -19.50 37.64
CA ALA A 130 6.90 -20.00 36.74
C ALA A 130 8.34 -19.67 37.18
N GLY A 131 8.52 -18.96 38.29
CA GLY A 131 9.83 -18.48 38.77
C GLY A 131 10.44 -17.39 37.89
N VAL A 132 9.63 -16.70 37.08
CA VAL A 132 10.06 -15.63 36.18
C VAL A 132 10.10 -14.31 36.94
N SER A 133 11.29 -13.71 37.00
CA SER A 133 11.46 -12.37 37.57
C SER A 133 11.00 -11.31 36.59
N ILE A 134 10.17 -10.37 37.03
CA ILE A 134 9.70 -9.27 36.17
C ILE A 134 10.76 -8.15 36.19
N PRO A 135 11.41 -7.82 35.06
CA PRO A 135 12.38 -6.74 35.03
C PRO A 135 11.70 -5.40 35.29
N LYS A 136 12.37 -4.51 36.02
CA LYS A 136 11.81 -3.19 36.36
C LYS A 136 11.89 -2.28 35.14
N SER A 137 10.74 -1.84 34.64
CA SER A 137 10.69 -0.91 33.51
C SER A 137 11.33 0.44 33.86
N GLY A 138 12.12 0.99 32.93
CA GLY A 138 12.65 2.34 32.95
C GLY A 138 11.81 3.36 32.20
N GLY A 139 10.67 2.93 31.66
CA GLY A 139 9.83 3.73 30.78
C GLY A 139 10.26 3.68 29.32
N ILE A 140 9.49 4.40 28.52
CA ILE A 140 9.84 4.84 27.17
C ILE A 140 10.44 6.22 27.40
N GLN A 141 11.62 6.51 26.88
CA GLN A 141 12.30 7.81 27.08
C GLN A 141 12.92 7.99 28.47
N GLY A 142 13.98 7.23 28.75
CA GLY A 142 14.91 7.53 29.85
C GLY A 142 15.78 8.77 29.61
N VAL A 143 15.75 9.36 28.40
CA VAL A 143 16.38 10.64 28.05
C VAL A 143 15.45 11.35 27.06
N SER A 144 14.92 12.53 27.41
CA SER A 144 14.11 13.34 26.51
C SER A 144 14.96 13.81 25.31
N GLY A 145 14.60 13.40 24.09
CA GLY A 145 15.18 13.94 22.85
C GLY A 145 16.27 13.12 22.18
N GLU A 146 16.70 11.98 22.75
CA GLU A 146 17.73 11.12 22.13
C GLU A 146 17.17 9.83 21.53
N GLU A 147 17.55 9.53 20.29
CA GLU A 147 17.17 8.31 19.57
C GLU A 147 17.95 7.10 20.10
N ILE A 148 17.45 6.42 21.15
CA ILE A 148 18.09 5.23 21.74
C ILE A 148 17.93 4.01 20.82
N TYR A 149 19.03 3.29 20.55
CA TYR A 149 19.09 2.06 19.74
C TYR A 149 19.85 0.93 20.49
N PRO A 150 19.70 -0.35 20.09
CA PRO A 150 20.34 -1.46 20.79
C PRO A 150 21.85 -1.54 20.52
N VAL A 151 22.63 -1.69 21.59
CA VAL A 151 24.05 -2.06 21.56
C VAL A 151 24.26 -3.40 22.26
N ILE A 152 25.33 -4.13 21.90
CA ILE A 152 25.65 -5.43 22.52
C ILE A 152 26.20 -5.21 23.93
N SER A 153 25.78 -6.05 24.88
CA SER A 153 26.33 -6.04 26.24
C SER A 153 27.85 -6.33 26.25
N ASP A 154 28.58 -5.65 27.13
CA ASP A 154 30.00 -5.89 27.41
C ASP A 154 30.21 -7.08 28.38
N VAL A 155 29.14 -7.57 29.00
CA VAL A 155 29.19 -8.73 29.89
C VAL A 155 29.42 -10.01 29.07
N GLU A 156 30.54 -10.70 29.34
CA GLU A 156 30.99 -11.86 28.57
C GLU A 156 29.95 -12.97 28.37
N LYS A 157 29.18 -13.34 29.41
CA LYS A 157 28.13 -14.37 29.30
C LYS A 157 27.00 -13.96 28.35
N GLU A 158 26.70 -12.66 28.28
CA GLU A 158 25.61 -12.10 27.49
C GLU A 158 26.05 -11.91 26.03
N LYS A 159 27.29 -11.44 25.85
CA LYS A 159 27.93 -11.30 24.55
C LYS A 159 28.09 -12.62 23.81
N LYS A 160 28.28 -13.74 24.53
CA LYS A 160 28.38 -15.10 23.98
C LYS A 160 27.02 -15.79 23.79
N HIS A 161 25.93 -15.16 24.21
CA HIS A 161 24.61 -15.78 24.10
C HIS A 161 24.24 -16.04 22.62
N PRO A 162 23.58 -17.16 22.27
CA PRO A 162 23.22 -17.47 20.89
C PRO A 162 22.41 -16.37 20.20
N ILE A 163 21.56 -15.65 20.95
CA ILE A 163 20.79 -14.53 20.39
C ILE A 163 21.67 -13.42 19.78
N VAL A 164 22.92 -13.28 20.24
CA VAL A 164 23.86 -12.28 19.72
C VAL A 164 24.67 -12.83 18.53
N ASN A 165 24.83 -14.15 18.42
CA ASN A 165 25.84 -14.74 17.53
C ASN A 165 25.31 -15.77 16.53
N PHE A 166 24.02 -16.13 16.56
CA PHE A 166 23.47 -17.16 15.71
C PHE A 166 22.06 -16.80 15.17
N PRO A 167 21.84 -16.87 13.84
CA PRO A 167 22.77 -17.33 12.81
C PRO A 167 23.71 -16.23 12.33
N TYR A 168 23.48 -14.99 12.77
CA TYR A 168 24.32 -13.84 12.48
C TYR A 168 25.03 -13.34 13.73
N GLN A 169 26.24 -12.82 13.55
CA GLN A 169 26.90 -12.01 14.57
C GLN A 169 26.31 -10.60 14.54
N LEU A 170 25.53 -10.25 15.55
CA LEU A 170 24.83 -8.97 15.61
C LEU A 170 25.77 -7.82 15.95
N THR A 171 25.52 -6.68 15.32
CA THR A 171 26.17 -5.39 15.58
C THR A 171 25.13 -4.37 16.03
N PRO A 172 25.53 -3.28 16.71
CA PRO A 172 24.63 -2.17 17.01
C PRO A 172 23.88 -1.68 15.76
N SER A 173 22.60 -1.33 15.91
CA SER A 173 21.75 -0.92 14.78
C SER A 173 20.92 0.32 15.08
N GLU A 174 21.39 1.48 14.62
CA GLU A 174 20.68 2.78 14.72
C GLU A 174 19.31 2.77 14.02
N ASN A 175 19.12 1.85 13.06
CA ASN A 175 17.85 1.65 12.38
C ASN A 175 16.74 1.13 13.32
N LEU A 176 17.10 0.59 14.48
CA LEU A 176 16.22 0.09 15.54
C LEU A 176 16.04 1.09 16.69
N LYS A 177 16.04 2.39 16.40
CA LYS A 177 15.79 3.46 17.37
C LYS A 177 14.39 3.41 18.03
N TRP A 178 14.25 4.07 19.19
CA TRP A 178 13.06 4.18 20.05
C TRP A 178 12.80 2.99 20.97
N CYS A 179 13.85 2.42 21.57
CA CYS A 179 13.73 1.30 22.49
C CYS A 179 13.07 1.67 23.84
N ALA A 180 12.28 0.76 24.39
CA ALA A 180 11.96 0.69 25.81
C ALA A 180 13.20 0.28 26.62
N THR A 181 13.29 0.71 27.87
CA THR A 181 14.39 0.32 28.76
C THR A 181 13.92 -0.44 30.01
N PHE A 182 14.82 -1.23 30.56
CA PHE A 182 14.72 -1.87 31.87
C PHE A 182 15.89 -1.41 32.74
N VAL A 183 15.61 -1.03 33.98
CA VAL A 183 16.60 -0.46 34.92
C VAL A 183 17.19 -1.47 35.87
N SER A 184 16.56 -2.63 36.01
CA SER A 184 17.06 -3.76 36.79
C SER A 184 16.41 -5.08 36.35
N TRP A 185 17.16 -6.17 36.46
CA TRP A 185 16.74 -7.54 36.18
C TRP A 185 17.41 -8.49 37.18
N ALA A 186 16.92 -9.72 37.31
CA ALA A 186 17.43 -10.66 38.30
C ALA A 186 18.75 -11.31 37.87
N GLU A 187 19.52 -11.83 38.83
CA GLU A 187 20.84 -12.44 38.57
C GLU A 187 20.79 -13.65 37.64
N ASN A 188 19.68 -14.40 37.68
CA ASN A 188 19.41 -15.54 36.80
C ASN A 188 18.91 -15.13 35.41
N GLN A 189 18.80 -13.84 35.13
CA GLN A 189 18.48 -13.29 33.83
C GLN A 189 19.74 -12.80 33.13
N ILE A 190 19.63 -12.66 31.81
CA ILE A 190 20.63 -11.99 31.00
C ILE A 190 19.98 -10.81 30.29
N ALA A 191 20.78 -9.79 30.01
CA ALA A 191 20.41 -8.72 29.12
C ALA A 191 21.40 -8.72 27.94
N PRO A 192 21.09 -9.31 26.79
CA PRO A 192 22.05 -9.34 25.67
C PRO A 192 22.26 -7.96 25.02
N PHE A 193 21.28 -7.06 25.17
CA PHE A 193 21.28 -5.74 24.54
C PHE A 193 21.08 -4.61 25.55
N ARG A 194 21.84 -3.53 25.39
CA ARG A 194 21.77 -2.30 26.18
C ARG A 194 21.33 -1.10 25.35
N ALA A 195 20.95 -0.02 26.03
CA ALA A 195 20.69 1.27 25.41
C ALA A 195 21.99 1.94 24.96
N SER A 196 22.02 2.48 23.75
CA SER A 196 23.18 3.21 23.21
C SER A 196 23.57 4.44 24.03
N ALA A 197 22.58 5.17 24.56
CA ALA A 197 22.81 6.38 25.36
C ALA A 197 23.38 6.09 26.75
N ASP A 198 23.01 4.97 27.37
CA ASP A 198 23.52 4.58 28.68
C ASP A 198 23.45 3.04 28.86
N PRO A 199 24.59 2.35 28.77
CA PRO A 199 24.66 0.90 28.85
C PRO A 199 24.23 0.28 30.19
N LYS A 200 23.93 1.06 31.23
CA LYS A 200 23.33 0.52 32.46
C LYS A 200 21.88 0.07 32.26
N TYR A 201 21.21 0.57 31.22
CA TYR A 201 19.84 0.19 30.88
C TYR A 201 19.81 -0.94 29.87
N ALA A 202 19.06 -2.00 30.16
CA ALA A 202 18.79 -3.07 29.20
C ALA A 202 17.65 -2.68 28.25
N VAL A 203 17.76 -3.06 26.99
CA VAL A 203 16.67 -2.96 26.00
C VAL A 203 16.10 -4.33 25.63
N MET A 204 16.66 -5.41 26.16
CA MET A 204 16.09 -6.75 26.13
C MET A 204 16.57 -7.51 27.36
N VAL A 205 15.65 -8.26 28.00
CA VAL A 205 15.96 -9.15 29.12
C VAL A 205 15.44 -10.55 28.79
N ILE A 206 16.23 -11.57 29.07
CA ILE A 206 15.89 -12.98 28.81
C ILE A 206 16.04 -13.77 30.09
N GLN A 207 15.04 -14.60 30.39
CA GLN A 207 15.14 -15.64 31.40
C GLN A 207 15.05 -17.02 30.75
N GLU A 208 16.09 -17.81 30.95
CA GLU A 208 16.21 -19.20 30.53
C GLU A 208 15.68 -20.16 31.60
N ASN A 209 15.51 -21.44 31.24
CA ASN A 209 15.15 -22.53 32.16
C ASN A 209 13.84 -22.31 32.93
N VAL A 210 12.89 -21.59 32.34
CA VAL A 210 11.54 -21.39 32.90
C VAL A 210 10.78 -22.71 32.83
N PHE A 211 10.30 -23.21 33.98
CA PHE A 211 9.82 -24.60 34.10
C PHE A 211 10.81 -25.63 33.54
N GLY A 212 12.11 -25.41 33.77
CA GLY A 212 13.20 -26.35 33.44
C GLY A 212 13.69 -26.29 32.00
N LYS A 213 12.84 -25.97 31.01
CA LYS A 213 13.24 -25.93 29.57
C LYS A 213 12.81 -24.67 28.82
N GLY A 214 11.79 -23.97 29.30
CA GLY A 214 11.17 -22.85 28.61
C GLY A 214 11.99 -21.56 28.73
N ARG A 215 11.54 -20.55 27.99
CA ARG A 215 12.19 -19.24 27.94
C ARG A 215 11.15 -18.12 27.95
N VAL A 216 11.49 -17.02 28.60
CA VAL A 216 10.73 -15.77 28.53
C VAL A 216 11.65 -14.63 28.09
N ILE A 217 11.26 -13.92 27.03
CA ILE A 217 11.96 -12.75 26.50
C ILE A 217 11.10 -11.51 26.74
N PHE A 218 11.68 -10.51 27.41
CA PHE A 218 11.14 -9.17 27.52
C PHE A 218 11.87 -8.28 26.50
N ASN A 219 11.26 -8.07 25.34
CA ASN A 219 11.84 -7.23 24.29
C ASN A 219 11.47 -5.77 24.50
N GLY A 220 12.44 -4.88 24.56
CA GLY A 220 12.27 -3.43 24.52
C GLY A 220 12.75 -2.82 23.22
N ILE A 221 13.27 -3.59 22.28
CA ILE A 221 13.80 -3.07 21.02
C ILE A 221 12.65 -2.87 20.04
N ASN A 222 12.42 -1.62 19.64
CA ASN A 222 11.39 -1.28 18.67
C ASN A 222 11.76 -1.80 17.28
N ARG A 223 10.76 -2.05 16.44
CA ARG A 223 10.91 -2.38 15.01
C ARG A 223 11.61 -3.70 14.68
N ILE A 224 11.97 -4.54 15.66
CA ILE A 224 12.42 -5.92 15.38
C ILE A 224 11.33 -6.64 14.59
N PHE A 225 10.08 -6.56 15.07
CA PHE A 225 8.94 -7.28 14.51
C PHE A 225 7.94 -6.40 13.75
N SER A 226 8.17 -5.08 13.67
CA SER A 226 7.27 -4.11 13.02
C SER A 226 7.72 -3.63 11.64
N HIS A 227 8.92 -4.02 11.22
CA HIS A 227 9.52 -3.59 9.97
C HIS A 227 10.48 -4.66 9.45
N ALA A 228 10.03 -5.37 8.41
CA ALA A 228 10.75 -6.50 7.82
C ALA A 228 12.16 -6.18 7.30
N THR A 229 12.53 -4.90 7.10
CA THR A 229 13.87 -4.51 6.61
C THR A 229 14.78 -3.88 7.66
N ARG A 230 14.26 -3.54 8.84
CA ARG A 230 15.06 -2.88 9.90
C ARG A 230 15.51 -3.88 10.97
N GLY A 231 14.66 -4.87 11.24
CA GLY A 231 14.87 -5.88 12.29
C GLY A 231 15.22 -7.27 11.81
N GLU A 232 15.37 -7.51 10.50
CA GLU A 232 15.43 -8.86 9.91
C GLU A 232 16.52 -9.77 10.48
N ILE A 233 17.71 -9.22 10.72
CA ILE A 233 18.86 -9.97 11.26
C ILE A 233 18.60 -10.31 12.73
N TYR A 234 18.11 -9.33 13.51
CA TYR A 234 17.72 -9.54 14.92
C TYR A 234 16.60 -10.58 15.04
N ALA A 235 15.58 -10.49 14.18
CA ALA A 235 14.50 -11.46 14.16
C ALA A 235 14.97 -12.86 13.73
N SER A 236 15.88 -12.96 12.76
CA SER A 236 16.52 -14.24 12.38
C SER A 236 17.20 -14.90 13.58
N ASN A 237 17.95 -14.12 14.37
CA ASN A 237 18.60 -14.62 15.58
C ASN A 237 17.58 -15.05 16.65
N ILE A 238 16.53 -14.25 16.86
CA ILE A 238 15.46 -14.60 17.82
C ILE A 238 14.76 -15.89 17.39
N PHE A 239 14.34 -16.00 16.13
CA PHE A 239 13.68 -17.22 15.65
C PHE A 239 14.62 -18.42 15.69
N SER A 240 15.91 -18.24 15.40
CA SER A 240 16.88 -19.32 15.51
C SER A 240 17.06 -19.80 16.94
N LEU A 241 17.04 -18.88 17.91
CA LEU A 241 16.99 -19.23 19.33
C LEU A 241 15.71 -19.98 19.72
N VAL A 242 14.56 -19.55 19.19
CA VAL A 242 13.24 -20.15 19.47
C VAL A 242 13.14 -21.58 18.94
N TYR A 243 13.56 -21.81 17.70
CA TYR A 243 13.41 -23.10 17.03
C TYR A 243 14.64 -24.02 17.20
N GLY A 244 15.76 -23.51 17.73
CA GLY A 244 16.98 -24.29 17.98
C GLY A 244 17.73 -24.70 16.71
N GLU A 245 17.48 -24.01 15.60
CA GLU A 245 18.08 -24.27 14.29
C GLU A 245 18.31 -22.95 13.53
N GLU A 246 19.04 -22.99 12.42
CA GLU A 246 19.23 -21.80 11.59
C GLU A 246 17.91 -21.37 10.94
N VAL A 247 17.43 -20.19 11.33
CA VAL A 247 16.25 -19.53 10.76
C VAL A 247 16.68 -18.17 10.22
N LYS A 248 16.88 -18.11 8.91
CA LYS A 248 17.22 -16.88 8.18
C LYS A 248 15.99 -16.37 7.44
N ARG A 249 15.86 -15.05 7.37
CA ARG A 249 14.93 -14.40 6.45
C ARG A 249 15.29 -14.76 5.01
N ILE A 250 14.32 -15.17 4.22
CA ILE A 250 14.47 -15.29 2.77
C ILE A 250 13.62 -14.16 2.18
N PRO A 251 14.22 -13.08 1.64
CA PRO A 251 13.44 -12.01 1.05
C PRO A 251 12.60 -12.55 -0.12
N VAL A 252 11.36 -12.08 -0.26
CA VAL A 252 10.45 -12.52 -1.34
C VAL A 252 11.15 -12.46 -2.70
N ALA A 253 12.06 -11.52 -2.95
CA ALA A 253 12.73 -11.38 -4.25
C ALA A 253 13.82 -12.43 -4.56
N ASN A 254 14.42 -13.09 -3.56
CA ASN A 254 15.71 -13.78 -3.76
C ASN A 254 15.62 -15.24 -4.23
N THR A 255 14.53 -15.97 -3.95
CA THR A 255 14.39 -17.40 -4.31
C THR A 255 12.94 -17.79 -4.65
N ARG A 256 12.31 -17.15 -5.63
CA ARG A 256 10.88 -17.42 -5.94
C ARG A 256 10.64 -18.79 -6.58
N TYR A 257 11.46 -19.14 -7.57
CA TYR A 257 11.26 -20.36 -8.33
C TYR A 257 12.56 -21.05 -8.73
N LYS A 258 12.62 -22.37 -8.52
CA LYS A 258 13.74 -23.21 -8.96
C LYS A 258 13.33 -24.06 -10.16
N THR A 259 14.30 -24.35 -11.03
CA THR A 259 14.14 -25.31 -12.11
C THR A 259 15.44 -26.06 -12.36
N LYS A 260 15.32 -27.35 -12.68
CA LYS A 260 16.45 -28.20 -13.12
C LYS A 260 16.75 -28.04 -14.62
N LYS A 261 15.83 -27.44 -15.38
CA LYS A 261 16.03 -27.09 -16.80
C LYS A 261 16.94 -25.86 -16.89
N GLU A 262 17.41 -25.57 -18.10
CA GLU A 262 18.15 -24.32 -18.34
C GLU A 262 17.27 -23.09 -18.10
N TYR A 263 15.99 -23.17 -18.45
CA TYR A 263 14.96 -22.21 -18.03
C TYR A 263 13.56 -22.84 -18.13
N VAL A 264 12.56 -22.17 -17.56
CA VAL A 264 11.13 -22.47 -17.72
C VAL A 264 10.37 -21.17 -18.00
N ILE A 265 9.46 -21.23 -18.98
CA ILE A 265 8.55 -20.14 -19.34
C ILE A 265 7.15 -20.51 -18.83
N TRP A 266 6.51 -19.60 -18.11
CA TRP A 266 5.23 -19.88 -17.46
C TRP A 266 4.40 -18.61 -17.26
N TYR A 267 3.11 -18.79 -17.02
CA TYR A 267 2.15 -17.70 -16.84
C TYR A 267 1.62 -17.63 -15.42
N LYS A 268 1.31 -16.41 -14.98
CA LYS A 268 0.57 -16.17 -13.76
C LYS A 268 -0.34 -14.96 -13.92
N THR A 269 -1.54 -15.04 -13.37
CA THR A 269 -2.46 -13.90 -13.31
C THR A 269 -1.73 -12.65 -12.79
N PRO A 270 -1.81 -11.51 -13.51
CA PRO A 270 -1.21 -10.29 -13.03
C PRO A 270 -1.75 -9.88 -11.66
N TYR A 271 -0.89 -9.23 -10.89
CA TYR A 271 -1.08 -8.78 -9.51
C TYR A 271 -1.24 -9.88 -8.47
N ALA A 272 -1.14 -11.16 -8.84
CA ALA A 272 -1.14 -12.27 -7.88
C ALA A 272 0.10 -12.27 -6.99
N LYS A 273 -0.08 -12.56 -5.69
CA LYS A 273 1.02 -12.69 -4.73
C LYS A 273 2.03 -13.70 -5.20
N PHE A 274 3.32 -13.37 -5.14
CA PHE A 274 4.38 -14.32 -5.44
C PHE A 274 4.55 -15.28 -4.26
N PRO A 275 4.48 -16.61 -4.48
CA PRO A 275 4.70 -17.57 -3.41
C PRO A 275 6.15 -17.51 -2.93
N TYR A 276 6.31 -17.96 -1.69
CA TYR A 276 7.57 -18.13 -1.03
C TYR A 276 8.13 -19.53 -1.37
N GLU A 277 9.17 -19.60 -2.20
CA GLU A 277 9.80 -20.85 -2.66
C GLU A 277 8.84 -21.92 -3.21
N GLU A 278 8.48 -21.85 -4.50
CA GLU A 278 7.88 -22.98 -5.22
C GLU A 278 8.82 -23.44 -6.33
N ASN A 279 8.77 -24.69 -6.78
CA ASN A 279 9.35 -24.99 -8.11
C ASN A 279 8.58 -24.18 -9.15
N ALA A 280 9.24 -23.68 -10.21
CA ALA A 280 8.53 -23.09 -11.34
C ALA A 280 7.42 -24.08 -11.74
N PRO A 281 6.13 -23.72 -11.60
CA PRO A 281 5.10 -24.74 -11.62
C PRO A 281 5.00 -25.33 -13.02
N GLU A 282 5.38 -26.61 -13.20
CA GLU A 282 5.18 -27.29 -14.49
C GLU A 282 3.71 -27.21 -14.93
N LYS A 283 2.76 -27.14 -13.98
CA LYS A 283 1.33 -26.91 -14.21
C LYS A 283 0.99 -25.57 -14.87
N ASN A 284 1.87 -24.57 -14.77
CA ASN A 284 1.66 -23.22 -15.31
C ASN A 284 2.57 -22.91 -16.50
N LYS A 285 3.33 -23.90 -16.99
CA LYS A 285 4.11 -23.75 -18.22
C LYS A 285 3.18 -23.28 -19.34
N THR A 286 3.61 -22.29 -20.10
CA THR A 286 2.83 -21.75 -21.20
C THR A 286 3.66 -21.62 -22.47
N ASP A 287 3.01 -21.86 -23.60
CA ASP A 287 3.45 -21.54 -24.96
C ASP A 287 2.56 -20.46 -25.59
N LYS A 288 1.66 -19.86 -24.80
CA LYS A 288 0.65 -18.91 -25.25
C LYS A 288 0.38 -17.81 -24.23
N ILE A 289 0.16 -16.60 -24.72
CA ILE A 289 -0.33 -15.46 -23.93
C ILE A 289 -1.62 -14.96 -24.58
N GLU A 290 -2.63 -14.72 -23.74
CA GLU A 290 -3.89 -14.11 -24.16
C GLU A 290 -4.04 -12.71 -23.58
N ILE A 291 -4.44 -11.76 -24.41
CA ILE A 291 -4.84 -10.41 -24.00
C ILE A 291 -6.30 -10.22 -24.43
N ASN A 292 -7.16 -9.90 -23.47
CA ASN A 292 -8.57 -9.60 -23.68
C ASN A 292 -8.79 -8.13 -23.32
N ALA A 293 -9.30 -7.35 -24.26
CA ALA A 293 -9.48 -5.91 -24.11
C ALA A 293 -10.77 -5.44 -24.80
N CYS A 294 -11.27 -4.28 -24.42
CA CYS A 294 -12.28 -3.52 -25.14
C CYS A 294 -11.62 -2.44 -26.01
N VAL A 295 -12.38 -1.76 -26.86
CA VAL A 295 -11.92 -0.56 -27.59
C VAL A 295 -11.77 0.60 -26.59
N ASN A 296 -10.75 1.45 -26.78
CA ASN A 296 -10.36 2.54 -25.88
C ASN A 296 -9.89 2.07 -24.48
N GLU A 297 -9.15 0.96 -24.43
CA GLU A 297 -8.57 0.39 -23.21
C GLU A 297 -7.04 0.35 -23.31
N VAL A 298 -6.38 0.55 -22.17
CA VAL A 298 -4.98 0.12 -21.99
C VAL A 298 -4.97 -0.98 -20.94
N THR A 299 -4.48 -2.16 -21.28
CA THR A 299 -4.44 -3.32 -20.38
C THR A 299 -3.10 -4.03 -20.47
N GLY A 300 -2.68 -4.65 -19.35
CA GLY A 300 -1.43 -5.39 -19.30
C GLY A 300 -1.58 -6.88 -19.06
N THR A 301 -0.52 -7.62 -19.37
CA THR A 301 -0.34 -9.01 -18.97
C THR A 301 1.14 -9.32 -18.79
N ASN A 302 1.47 -10.51 -18.27
CA ASN A 302 2.86 -10.88 -18.02
C ASN A 302 3.21 -12.26 -18.57
N LEU A 303 4.52 -12.48 -18.66
CA LEU A 303 5.16 -13.77 -18.87
C LEU A 303 6.32 -13.87 -17.88
N LEU A 304 6.41 -15.00 -17.18
CA LEU A 304 7.48 -15.25 -16.22
C LEU A 304 8.48 -16.24 -16.81
N ILE A 305 9.75 -15.98 -16.57
CA ILE A 305 10.86 -16.80 -17.06
C ILE A 305 11.77 -17.08 -15.87
N THR A 306 11.89 -18.35 -15.50
CA THR A 306 12.77 -18.80 -14.42
C THR A 306 14.04 -19.38 -15.01
N ALA A 307 15.19 -18.78 -14.69
CA ALA A 307 16.50 -19.27 -15.09
C ALA A 307 16.92 -20.48 -14.24
N GLY A 308 17.59 -21.45 -14.86
CA GLY A 308 18.20 -22.58 -14.17
C GLY A 308 19.38 -22.17 -13.29
N GLU A 309 19.90 -23.10 -12.51
CA GLU A 309 20.93 -22.81 -11.49
C GLU A 309 22.36 -22.67 -12.06
N LYS A 310 22.57 -22.97 -13.34
CA LYS A 310 23.93 -23.05 -13.93
C LYS A 310 24.47 -21.70 -14.40
N ASN A 311 23.71 -21.01 -15.24
CA ASN A 311 24.16 -19.82 -15.97
C ASN A 311 23.08 -18.75 -15.94
N ASP A 312 23.51 -17.49 -16.05
CA ASP A 312 22.60 -16.37 -16.28
C ASP A 312 21.94 -16.51 -17.65
N LEU A 313 20.70 -16.07 -17.74
CA LEU A 313 19.87 -16.20 -18.93
C LEU A 313 19.70 -14.83 -19.60
N ASN A 314 20.28 -14.69 -20.78
CA ASN A 314 20.15 -13.48 -21.60
C ASN A 314 19.26 -13.78 -22.81
N PHE A 315 18.33 -12.87 -23.12
CA PHE A 315 17.48 -13.00 -24.30
C PHE A 315 16.94 -11.65 -24.77
N ARG A 316 16.61 -11.58 -26.05
CA ARG A 316 15.86 -10.49 -26.67
C ARG A 316 14.42 -10.92 -26.94
N VAL A 317 13.46 -10.04 -26.65
CA VAL A 317 12.05 -10.21 -27.00
C VAL A 317 11.79 -9.51 -28.34
N GLU A 318 11.29 -10.28 -29.31
CA GLU A 318 10.90 -9.81 -30.64
C GLU A 318 9.42 -10.12 -30.87
N ILE A 319 8.65 -9.14 -31.34
CA ILE A 319 7.24 -9.31 -31.72
C ILE A 319 7.14 -8.80 -33.16
N PRO A 320 7.30 -9.66 -34.19
CA PRO A 320 7.43 -9.22 -35.57
C PRO A 320 6.16 -8.53 -36.09
N GLU A 321 5.02 -9.21 -36.00
CA GLU A 321 3.75 -8.73 -36.53
C GLU A 321 2.58 -9.45 -35.84
N ILE A 322 1.50 -8.72 -35.59
CA ILE A 322 0.25 -9.27 -35.05
C ILE A 322 -0.88 -8.89 -36.00
N LYS A 323 -1.56 -9.88 -36.57
CA LYS A 323 -2.60 -9.70 -37.60
C LYS A 323 -3.97 -10.13 -37.13
N GLU A 324 -4.98 -9.37 -37.53
CA GLU A 324 -6.36 -9.81 -37.46
C GLU A 324 -6.57 -11.01 -38.39
N LYS A 325 -7.25 -12.04 -37.89
CA LYS A 325 -7.40 -13.33 -38.59
C LYS A 325 -8.03 -13.25 -39.97
N THR A 326 -8.92 -12.29 -40.18
CA THR A 326 -9.86 -12.31 -41.32
C THR A 326 -9.46 -11.31 -42.41
N LYS A 327 -9.18 -10.07 -41.99
CA LYS A 327 -8.89 -8.90 -42.83
C LYS A 327 -7.40 -8.59 -42.91
N GLY A 328 -6.56 -9.25 -42.11
CA GLY A 328 -5.11 -9.04 -42.10
C GLY A 328 -4.68 -7.68 -41.56
N ILE A 329 -5.55 -6.97 -40.83
CA ILE A 329 -5.23 -5.68 -40.20
C ILE A 329 -4.14 -5.90 -39.17
N VAL A 330 -3.08 -5.10 -39.22
CA VAL A 330 -1.92 -5.21 -38.34
C VAL A 330 -2.09 -4.28 -37.13
N ILE A 331 -1.77 -4.78 -35.93
CA ILE A 331 -1.62 -3.90 -34.75
C ILE A 331 -0.29 -3.14 -34.89
N PRO A 332 -0.29 -1.80 -34.89
CA PRO A 332 0.94 -1.01 -34.93
C PRO A 332 1.85 -1.32 -33.74
N VAL A 333 3.17 -1.35 -33.97
CA VAL A 333 4.15 -1.78 -32.95
C VAL A 333 4.12 -0.88 -31.72
N GLU A 334 3.89 0.41 -31.90
CA GLU A 334 3.79 1.40 -30.81
C GLU A 334 2.59 1.19 -29.88
N LYS A 335 1.60 0.38 -30.29
CA LYS A 335 0.43 0.04 -29.48
C LYS A 335 0.69 -1.13 -28.52
N LEU A 336 1.80 -1.85 -28.68
CA LEU A 336 2.19 -2.96 -27.81
C LEU A 336 3.59 -2.77 -27.23
N LYS A 337 3.65 -2.34 -25.98
CA LYS A 337 4.91 -2.11 -25.27
C LYS A 337 5.39 -3.38 -24.57
N VAL A 338 6.71 -3.62 -24.63
CA VAL A 338 7.40 -4.68 -23.89
C VAL A 338 8.22 -4.05 -22.78
N MET A 339 7.94 -4.42 -21.55
CA MET A 339 8.57 -3.86 -20.35
C MET A 339 9.15 -4.98 -19.50
N GLU A 340 10.15 -4.67 -18.69
CA GLU A 340 10.56 -5.55 -17.59
C GLU A 340 9.93 -5.08 -16.31
N LEU A 341 9.35 -6.01 -15.55
CA LEU A 341 8.96 -5.71 -14.19
C LEU A 341 10.16 -6.00 -13.27
N GLU A 342 10.93 -4.96 -12.97
CA GLU A 342 12.23 -5.01 -12.28
C GLU A 342 12.09 -5.27 -10.78
N PHE A 343 12.98 -6.14 -10.27
CA PHE A 343 13.10 -6.44 -8.85
C PHE A 343 14.09 -5.48 -8.18
N ASP A 344 13.65 -4.78 -7.12
CA ASP A 344 14.50 -3.88 -6.34
C ASP A 344 14.96 -4.53 -5.03
N GLY A 345 16.20 -5.03 -4.98
CA GLY A 345 16.96 -5.24 -3.73
C GLY A 345 16.27 -6.03 -2.61
N GLY A 346 15.46 -7.04 -2.93
CA GLY A 346 14.73 -7.83 -1.92
C GLY A 346 13.23 -7.55 -1.82
N ARG A 347 12.70 -6.53 -2.50
CA ARG A 347 11.27 -6.15 -2.52
C ARG A 347 10.52 -6.78 -3.70
N MET A 348 9.18 -6.78 -3.66
CA MET A 348 8.37 -7.07 -4.85
C MET A 348 8.78 -6.16 -6.02
N PRO A 349 8.66 -6.65 -7.26
CA PRO A 349 9.04 -5.86 -8.42
C PRO A 349 8.03 -4.74 -8.68
N ASP A 350 8.51 -3.58 -9.14
CA ASP A 350 7.70 -2.37 -9.27
C ASP A 350 8.03 -1.56 -10.52
N ARG A 351 9.31 -1.21 -10.70
CA ARG A 351 9.76 -0.36 -11.81
C ARG A 351 9.58 -1.09 -13.13
N MET A 352 9.02 -0.40 -14.13
CA MET A 352 8.67 -1.01 -15.41
C MET A 352 9.21 -0.25 -16.62
N PRO A 353 10.54 -0.26 -16.87
CA PRO A 353 11.08 0.36 -18.07
C PRO A 353 10.70 -0.44 -19.32
N GLU A 354 10.46 0.27 -20.41
CA GLU A 354 10.36 -0.33 -21.74
C GLU A 354 11.73 -0.85 -22.18
N LYS A 355 11.82 -2.15 -22.50
CA LYS A 355 13.03 -2.76 -23.04
C LYS A 355 12.76 -4.06 -23.77
N LYS A 356 13.67 -4.41 -24.67
CA LYS A 356 13.63 -5.65 -25.46
C LYS A 356 14.70 -6.65 -25.07
N ASP A 357 15.76 -6.20 -24.40
CA ASP A 357 16.89 -7.03 -24.00
C ASP A 357 16.81 -7.31 -22.49
N PHE A 358 16.84 -8.59 -22.11
CA PHE A 358 16.62 -9.07 -20.75
C PHE A 358 17.82 -9.92 -20.29
N SER A 359 18.15 -9.79 -19.00
CA SER A 359 19.17 -10.57 -18.31
C SER A 359 18.60 -11.04 -16.97
N ILE A 360 18.47 -12.34 -16.80
CA ILE A 360 17.97 -12.97 -15.58
C ILE A 360 19.12 -13.75 -14.96
N GLU A 361 19.53 -13.38 -13.75
CA GLU A 361 20.57 -14.13 -13.05
C GLU A 361 20.14 -15.60 -12.82
N LYS A 362 21.12 -16.50 -12.80
CA LYS A 362 20.89 -17.93 -12.53
C LYS A 362 20.07 -18.14 -11.26
N GLY A 363 19.10 -19.06 -11.34
CA GLY A 363 18.20 -19.39 -10.22
C GLY A 363 17.18 -18.29 -9.87
N LYS A 364 17.11 -17.17 -10.61
CA LYS A 364 16.10 -16.13 -10.43
C LYS A 364 14.97 -16.23 -11.47
N THR A 365 13.91 -15.47 -11.23
CA THR A 365 12.78 -15.33 -12.16
C THR A 365 12.69 -13.88 -12.62
N GLY A 366 12.68 -13.66 -13.93
CA GLY A 366 12.38 -12.38 -14.55
C GLY A 366 10.92 -12.34 -15.03
N ILE A 367 10.41 -11.13 -15.23
CA ILE A 367 9.03 -10.90 -15.66
C ILE A 367 9.04 -9.96 -16.86
N VAL A 368 8.55 -10.47 -17.98
CA VAL A 368 8.26 -9.68 -19.18
C VAL A 368 6.82 -9.22 -19.08
N TRP A 369 6.58 -7.92 -19.06
CA TRP A 369 5.26 -7.33 -19.09
C TRP A 369 4.91 -6.84 -20.49
N LEU A 370 3.68 -7.07 -20.91
CA LEU A 370 3.11 -6.55 -22.15
C LEU A 370 2.01 -5.57 -21.81
N SER A 371 2.05 -4.38 -22.40
CA SER A 371 0.96 -3.39 -22.31
C SER A 371 0.40 -3.12 -23.69
N LEU A 372 -0.90 -3.35 -23.85
CA LEU A 372 -1.65 -3.13 -25.10
C LEU A 372 -2.52 -1.89 -24.96
N ASN A 373 -2.34 -0.93 -25.86
CA ASN A 373 -3.21 0.23 -26.03
C ASN A 373 -4.15 0.00 -27.22
N THR A 374 -5.47 -0.06 -26.98
CA THR A 374 -6.49 -0.31 -28.01
C THR A 374 -7.18 0.96 -28.52
N TYR A 375 -6.74 2.15 -28.11
CA TYR A 375 -7.22 3.39 -28.72
C TYR A 375 -6.94 3.37 -30.23
N ASP A 376 -7.96 3.72 -31.01
CA ASP A 376 -7.96 3.74 -32.48
C ASP A 376 -7.80 2.36 -33.16
N LEU A 377 -7.73 1.27 -32.38
CA LEU A 377 -7.75 -0.09 -32.92
C LEU A 377 -9.18 -0.56 -33.19
N LYS A 378 -9.33 -1.44 -34.18
CA LYS A 378 -10.60 -2.11 -34.45
C LYS A 378 -10.78 -3.31 -33.53
N ASP A 379 -12.03 -3.60 -33.18
CA ASP A 379 -12.38 -4.88 -32.56
C ASP A 379 -12.04 -6.06 -33.50
N GLY A 380 -11.80 -7.23 -32.91
CA GLY A 380 -11.43 -8.43 -33.65
C GLY A 380 -10.51 -9.37 -32.89
N GLN A 381 -10.17 -10.47 -33.55
CA GLN A 381 -9.20 -11.44 -33.03
C GLN A 381 -7.90 -11.33 -33.82
N TYR A 382 -6.83 -10.98 -33.12
CA TYR A 382 -5.49 -10.83 -33.65
C TYR A 382 -4.59 -11.95 -33.15
N GLU A 383 -3.73 -12.46 -34.02
CA GLU A 383 -2.73 -13.46 -33.67
C GLU A 383 -1.35 -13.07 -34.20
N GLY A 384 -0.33 -13.42 -33.41
CA GLY A 384 1.06 -13.21 -33.74
C GLY A 384 1.94 -14.09 -32.87
N ASN A 385 3.25 -13.87 -32.94
CA ASN A 385 4.23 -14.60 -32.16
C ASN A 385 5.12 -13.63 -31.39
N MET A 386 5.34 -13.93 -30.12
CA MET A 386 6.46 -13.41 -29.36
C MET A 386 7.62 -14.40 -29.47
N ILE A 387 8.79 -13.91 -29.86
CA ILE A 387 10.00 -14.69 -30.02
C ILE A 387 10.97 -14.29 -28.91
N LEU A 388 11.39 -15.26 -28.09
CA LEU A 388 12.49 -15.09 -27.15
C LEU A 388 13.77 -15.61 -27.81
N ASN A 389 14.67 -14.69 -28.15
CA ASN A 389 15.92 -14.98 -28.84
C ASN A 389 17.07 -15.02 -27.84
N PHE A 390 17.62 -16.21 -27.58
CA PHE A 390 18.70 -16.44 -26.59
C PHE A 390 20.11 -16.34 -27.21
N GLY A 391 20.21 -15.88 -28.46
CA GLY A 391 21.46 -15.86 -29.23
C GLY A 391 21.74 -17.17 -29.97
N GLY A 392 22.61 -17.09 -30.99
CA GLY A 392 22.89 -18.20 -31.90
C GLY A 392 21.61 -18.66 -32.63
N ASN A 393 21.40 -19.99 -32.70
CA ASN A 393 20.21 -20.60 -33.32
C ASN A 393 19.09 -20.90 -32.30
N LYS A 394 19.21 -20.46 -31.05
CA LYS A 394 18.27 -20.82 -29.98
C LYS A 394 17.17 -19.77 -29.84
N LYS A 395 15.93 -20.18 -30.14
CA LYS A 395 14.73 -19.34 -30.03
C LYS A 395 13.58 -20.11 -29.42
N GLU A 396 12.76 -19.44 -28.62
CA GLU A 396 11.45 -19.93 -28.17
C GLU A 396 10.37 -19.06 -28.79
N THR A 397 9.27 -19.71 -29.21
CA THR A 397 8.13 -19.02 -29.80
C THR A 397 6.92 -19.18 -28.90
N ILE A 398 6.29 -18.06 -28.56
CA ILE A 398 5.11 -18.00 -27.70
C ILE A 398 3.99 -17.37 -28.52
N LYS A 399 2.87 -18.08 -28.64
CA LYS A 399 1.71 -17.60 -29.39
C LYS A 399 1.07 -16.43 -28.66
N LEU A 400 0.91 -15.30 -29.35
CA LEU A 400 0.14 -14.16 -28.86
C LEU A 400 -1.26 -14.19 -29.46
N VAL A 401 -2.29 -14.18 -28.61
CA VAL A 401 -3.69 -14.06 -29.03
C VAL A 401 -4.31 -12.84 -28.35
N ILE A 402 -4.72 -11.87 -29.16
CA ILE A 402 -5.34 -10.64 -28.69
C ILE A 402 -6.79 -10.63 -29.15
N ARG A 403 -7.72 -10.46 -28.22
CA ARG A 403 -9.14 -10.29 -28.50
C ARG A 403 -9.55 -8.89 -28.07
N ILE A 404 -9.92 -8.06 -29.04
CA ILE A 404 -10.53 -6.76 -28.82
C ILE A 404 -12.04 -6.92 -29.02
N PHE A 405 -12.82 -6.83 -27.94
CA PHE A 405 -14.27 -6.95 -28.01
C PHE A 405 -14.89 -5.71 -28.67
N PRO A 406 -16.04 -5.83 -29.37
CA PRO A 406 -16.76 -4.71 -29.97
C PRO A 406 -17.52 -3.89 -28.90
N ILE A 407 -16.82 -3.53 -27.83
CA ILE A 407 -17.31 -2.74 -26.71
C ILE A 407 -16.39 -1.53 -26.61
N GLU A 408 -16.95 -0.34 -26.75
CA GLU A 408 -16.21 0.89 -26.59
C GLU A 408 -16.31 1.37 -25.14
N LEU A 409 -15.19 1.36 -24.42
CA LEU A 409 -15.13 1.97 -23.09
C LEU A 409 -15.11 3.49 -23.22
N SER A 410 -15.69 4.16 -22.23
CA SER A 410 -15.69 5.62 -22.19
C SER A 410 -14.26 6.17 -22.16
N LYS A 411 -13.98 7.15 -23.03
CA LYS A 411 -12.73 7.92 -22.97
C LYS A 411 -12.66 8.75 -21.69
N THR A 412 -13.81 9.19 -21.19
CA THR A 412 -13.91 9.91 -19.91
C THR A 412 -13.96 8.94 -18.73
N ASN A 413 -13.34 9.34 -17.62
CA ASN A 413 -13.34 8.51 -16.41
C ASN A 413 -14.61 8.75 -15.59
N PRO A 414 -15.26 7.67 -15.12
CA PRO A 414 -16.48 7.78 -14.32
C PRO A 414 -16.23 8.27 -12.89
N LEU A 415 -14.97 8.25 -12.44
CA LEU A 415 -14.52 8.80 -11.17
C LEU A 415 -13.58 9.97 -11.42
N LYS A 416 -13.55 10.89 -10.47
CA LYS A 416 -12.51 11.90 -10.35
C LYS A 416 -11.25 11.27 -9.75
N LEU A 417 -10.22 11.07 -10.55
CA LEU A 417 -8.93 10.57 -10.10
C LEU A 417 -7.96 11.74 -9.94
N THR A 418 -7.47 11.93 -8.71
CA THR A 418 -6.46 12.93 -8.36
C THR A 418 -5.22 12.26 -7.79
N VAL A 419 -4.05 12.73 -8.18
CA VAL A 419 -2.76 12.35 -7.59
C VAL A 419 -1.96 13.61 -7.32
N TRP A 420 -1.24 13.65 -6.21
CA TRP A 420 -0.46 14.81 -5.84
C TRP A 420 0.89 14.75 -6.57
N ASP A 421 1.09 15.62 -7.57
CA ASP A 421 2.41 15.98 -8.09
C ASP A 421 3.05 16.96 -7.11
N LEU A 422 4.13 16.52 -6.48
CA LEU A 422 4.79 17.22 -5.38
C LEU A 422 6.26 17.54 -5.71
N VAL A 423 6.63 17.50 -6.98
CA VAL A 423 7.96 17.97 -7.37
C VAL A 423 8.03 19.48 -7.17
N PRO A 424 8.97 20.01 -6.35
CA PRO A 424 9.00 21.44 -6.08
C PRO A 424 9.25 22.21 -7.38
N GLY A 425 8.46 23.28 -7.62
CA GLY A 425 8.63 24.16 -8.78
C GLY A 425 10.00 24.84 -8.84
N GLY A 426 10.23 25.67 -9.87
CA GLY A 426 11.52 26.37 -10.00
C GLY A 426 12.64 25.50 -10.52
N SER A 427 13.87 25.87 -10.14
CA SER A 427 15.09 25.18 -10.54
C SER A 427 15.20 23.75 -10.01
N VAL A 428 14.39 23.37 -9.00
CA VAL A 428 14.33 21.99 -8.49
C VAL A 428 13.59 21.09 -9.48
N ARG A 429 12.39 21.49 -9.95
CA ARG A 429 11.64 20.78 -10.99
C ARG A 429 12.48 20.64 -12.26
N GLU A 430 13.16 21.70 -12.68
CA GLU A 430 14.05 21.70 -13.85
C GLU A 430 15.20 20.70 -13.71
N LYS A 431 15.84 20.62 -12.53
CA LYS A 431 16.90 19.64 -12.27
C LYS A 431 16.41 18.19 -12.25
N MET A 432 15.14 17.96 -11.89
CA MET A 432 14.59 16.62 -11.70
C MET A 432 13.91 16.07 -12.95
N ILE A 433 13.03 16.86 -13.55
CA ILE A 433 12.16 16.47 -14.66
C ILE A 433 12.69 17.06 -15.97
N GLY A 434 13.46 18.15 -15.93
CA GLY A 434 13.97 18.84 -17.12
C GLY A 434 13.09 20.03 -17.53
N SER A 435 13.05 20.30 -18.83
CA SER A 435 12.33 21.43 -19.41
C SER A 435 10.80 21.32 -19.22
N PRO A 436 10.04 22.42 -19.43
CA PRO A 436 8.58 22.37 -19.48
C PRO A 436 8.00 21.30 -20.41
N ASP A 437 8.66 21.00 -21.53
CA ASP A 437 8.25 19.91 -22.44
C ASP A 437 8.25 18.55 -21.74
N ASN A 438 9.20 18.33 -20.83
CA ASN A 438 9.20 17.11 -20.03
C ASN A 438 8.07 17.10 -19.01
N TRP A 439 7.62 18.25 -18.50
CA TRP A 439 6.49 18.29 -17.57
C TRP A 439 5.21 17.86 -18.29
N MET A 440 5.03 18.22 -19.56
CA MET A 440 3.91 17.79 -20.37
C MET A 440 3.86 16.26 -20.50
N LYS A 441 5.01 15.59 -20.63
CA LYS A 441 5.07 14.11 -20.69
C LYS A 441 4.58 13.45 -19.40
N TYR A 442 4.88 14.04 -18.24
CA TYR A 442 4.36 13.56 -16.94
C TYR A 442 2.85 13.81 -16.81
N HIS A 443 2.34 14.95 -17.29
CA HIS A 443 0.91 15.20 -17.35
C HIS A 443 0.17 14.29 -18.34
N GLN A 444 0.81 13.94 -19.46
CA GLN A 444 0.32 12.96 -20.41
C GLN A 444 0.25 11.57 -19.77
N ASP A 445 1.30 11.13 -19.08
CA ASP A 445 1.29 9.88 -18.33
C ASP A 445 0.16 9.85 -17.29
N MET A 446 -0.03 10.94 -16.53
CA MET A 446 -1.16 11.08 -15.61
C MET A 446 -2.52 10.90 -16.32
N ALA A 447 -2.74 11.61 -17.43
CA ALA A 447 -3.99 11.51 -18.20
C ALA A 447 -4.21 10.11 -18.79
N GLU A 448 -3.16 9.48 -19.33
CA GLU A 448 -3.19 8.11 -19.87
C GLU A 448 -3.49 7.05 -18.80
N HIS A 449 -3.22 7.35 -17.52
CA HIS A 449 -3.58 6.51 -16.37
C HIS A 449 -4.94 6.86 -15.75
N GLY A 450 -5.65 7.81 -16.34
CA GLY A 450 -7.00 8.18 -15.95
C GLY A 450 -7.10 9.35 -14.96
N VAL A 451 -6.00 10.05 -14.68
CA VAL A 451 -6.05 11.29 -13.89
C VAL A 451 -6.85 12.33 -14.68
N ASN A 452 -7.91 12.85 -14.06
CA ASN A 452 -8.74 13.91 -14.60
C ASN A 452 -8.93 15.07 -13.62
N VAL A 453 -8.20 15.04 -12.49
CA VAL A 453 -8.10 16.14 -11.56
C VAL A 453 -6.62 16.39 -11.28
N PHE A 454 -6.11 17.54 -11.71
CA PHE A 454 -4.72 17.91 -11.57
C PHE A 454 -4.52 18.80 -10.35
N HIS A 455 -3.50 18.47 -9.57
CA HIS A 455 -3.12 19.24 -8.40
C HIS A 455 -2.17 20.38 -8.81
N LEU A 456 -2.65 21.62 -8.78
CA LEU A 456 -1.82 22.81 -9.00
C LEU A 456 -1.12 23.12 -7.69
N SER A 457 0.19 22.87 -7.65
CA SER A 457 0.95 22.92 -6.39
C SER A 457 1.18 24.35 -5.91
N SER A 458 1.39 24.51 -4.61
CA SER A 458 1.65 25.80 -3.96
C SER A 458 2.92 26.53 -4.45
N TYR A 459 3.77 25.87 -5.25
CA TYR A 459 4.99 26.45 -5.81
C TYR A 459 4.81 26.92 -7.26
N GLU A 460 3.63 26.70 -7.84
CA GLU A 460 3.22 27.14 -9.18
C GLU A 460 2.26 28.33 -9.11
N ARG A 461 2.14 28.98 -7.94
CA ARG A 461 1.26 30.14 -7.68
C ARG A 461 1.48 31.27 -8.71
N PRO A 462 0.42 31.99 -9.09
CA PRO A 462 0.57 33.17 -9.92
C PRO A 462 1.38 34.24 -9.18
N GLY A 463 2.33 34.85 -9.89
CA GLY A 463 3.15 35.94 -9.38
C GLY A 463 2.36 37.23 -9.37
N ILE A 464 1.73 37.56 -8.25
CA ILE A 464 0.93 38.79 -8.09
C ILE A 464 1.66 39.78 -7.17
N LEU A 465 1.79 41.03 -7.64
CA LEU A 465 2.38 42.13 -6.89
C LEU A 465 1.31 43.18 -6.56
N PHE A 466 1.38 43.72 -5.34
CA PHE A 466 0.40 44.69 -4.83
C PHE A 466 1.03 46.07 -4.57
N ASN A 467 0.25 47.14 -4.71
CA ASN A 467 0.63 48.49 -4.27
C ASN A 467 0.38 48.69 -2.76
N GLY A 468 0.72 49.88 -2.23
CA GLY A 468 0.53 50.26 -0.82
C GLY A 468 -0.90 50.08 -0.29
N ASP A 469 -1.90 50.16 -1.15
CA ASP A 469 -3.32 50.06 -0.83
C ASP A 469 -3.87 48.63 -0.92
N GLY A 470 -3.05 47.67 -1.37
CA GLY A 470 -3.42 46.27 -1.56
C GLY A 470 -4.13 45.98 -2.89
N GLU A 471 -3.99 46.86 -3.87
CA GLU A 471 -4.46 46.64 -5.24
C GLU A 471 -3.38 45.95 -6.08
N ILE A 472 -3.81 45.15 -7.05
CA ILE A 472 -2.91 44.44 -7.95
C ILE A 472 -2.31 45.43 -8.95
N ILE A 473 -0.98 45.43 -9.07
CA ILE A 473 -0.25 46.22 -10.07
C ILE A 473 0.47 45.36 -11.12
N LYS A 474 0.67 44.07 -10.82
CA LYS A 474 1.26 43.12 -11.75
C LYS A 474 0.74 41.72 -11.49
N GLU A 475 0.44 41.01 -12.57
CA GLU A 475 0.02 39.62 -12.60
C GLU A 475 0.94 38.83 -13.52
N ASP A 476 1.33 37.64 -13.11
CA ASP A 476 2.10 36.69 -13.91
C ASP A 476 1.58 35.27 -13.68
N PHE A 477 0.86 34.76 -14.68
CA PHE A 477 0.29 33.40 -14.69
C PHE A 477 1.13 32.39 -15.48
N SER A 478 2.27 32.80 -16.06
CA SER A 478 3.04 31.97 -17.00
C SER A 478 3.42 30.59 -16.45
N ARG A 479 3.84 30.53 -15.18
CA ARG A 479 4.18 29.27 -14.52
C ARG A 479 2.96 28.48 -14.07
N PHE A 480 1.90 29.19 -13.67
CA PHE A 480 0.63 28.60 -13.25
C PHE A 480 -0.03 27.87 -14.42
N ASP A 481 0.02 28.46 -15.62
CA ASP A 481 -0.55 27.89 -16.85
C ASP A 481 0.16 26.60 -17.30
N ALA A 482 1.43 26.40 -16.92
CA ALA A 482 2.14 25.16 -17.20
C ALA A 482 1.55 23.95 -16.46
N GLY A 483 0.82 24.17 -15.36
CA GLY A 483 0.06 23.15 -14.65
C GLY A 483 -1.34 22.89 -15.22
N ILE A 484 -1.73 23.58 -16.31
CA ILE A 484 -3.07 23.51 -16.93
C ILE A 484 -2.96 22.96 -18.36
N PRO A 485 -2.55 21.69 -18.54
CA PRO A 485 -2.32 21.11 -19.87
C PRO A 485 -3.62 20.88 -20.66
N TYR A 486 -4.76 20.69 -19.99
CA TYR A 486 -6.03 20.29 -20.62
C TYR A 486 -7.18 21.24 -20.27
N ARG A 487 -8.00 21.62 -21.25
CA ARG A 487 -9.09 22.61 -21.04
C ARG A 487 -10.48 22.02 -21.27
N GLU A 488 -10.53 20.78 -21.73
CA GLU A 488 -11.74 20.00 -21.93
C GLU A 488 -12.50 19.81 -20.60
N LYS A 489 -13.83 19.75 -20.68
CA LYS A 489 -14.72 19.75 -19.50
C LYS A 489 -14.55 18.56 -18.56
N GLU A 490 -13.90 17.50 -19.01
CA GLU A 490 -13.61 16.33 -18.21
C GLU A 490 -12.50 16.54 -17.17
N TYR A 491 -11.62 17.52 -17.41
CA TYR A 491 -10.49 17.85 -16.54
C TYR A 491 -10.83 18.94 -15.50
N GLN A 492 -10.33 18.76 -14.28
CA GLN A 492 -10.45 19.72 -13.19
C GLN A 492 -9.10 20.01 -12.54
N TYR A 493 -9.04 21.10 -11.77
CA TYR A 493 -7.84 21.62 -11.15
C TYR A 493 -8.05 21.91 -9.66
N LEU A 494 -7.22 21.33 -8.80
CA LEU A 494 -7.16 21.68 -7.39
C LEU A 494 -6.10 22.76 -7.19
N VAL A 495 -6.53 23.97 -6.84
CA VAL A 495 -5.63 25.10 -6.55
C VAL A 495 -5.13 24.96 -5.12
N ASN A 496 -3.95 24.35 -4.94
CA ASN A 496 -3.34 24.23 -3.62
C ASN A 496 -2.78 25.57 -3.17
N MET A 497 -3.29 26.07 -2.04
CA MET A 497 -2.89 27.36 -1.49
C MET A 497 -1.75 27.23 -0.47
N GLY A 498 -1.21 26.03 -0.25
CA GLY A 498 0.08 25.74 0.40
C GLY A 498 0.20 26.21 1.83
N SER A 499 -0.71 25.74 2.69
CA SER A 499 -1.07 26.32 3.99
C SER A 499 -1.54 27.77 3.83
N HIS A 500 -2.82 28.01 4.09
CA HIS A 500 -3.55 29.29 4.25
C HIS A 500 -2.78 30.63 4.41
N THR A 501 -1.55 30.61 4.91
CA THR A 501 -0.62 31.75 5.02
C THR A 501 0.03 32.13 3.68
N GLU A 502 -0.76 32.52 2.68
CA GLU A 502 -0.20 33.10 1.44
C GLU A 502 0.66 34.33 1.77
N GLU A 503 1.85 34.42 1.18
CA GLU A 503 2.80 35.51 1.44
C GLU A 503 2.66 36.60 0.38
N PHE A 504 1.91 37.65 0.72
CA PHE A 504 1.78 38.81 -0.16
C PHE A 504 2.91 39.81 0.05
N ARG A 505 3.34 40.46 -1.05
CA ARG A 505 4.35 41.51 -1.04
C ARG A 505 3.80 42.80 -1.63
N ILE A 506 4.27 43.91 -1.07
CA ILE A 506 3.98 45.26 -1.55
C ILE A 506 5.18 45.74 -2.35
N GLU A 507 4.93 46.38 -3.49
CA GLU A 507 5.98 46.97 -4.32
C GLU A 507 6.88 47.90 -3.49
N GLY A 508 8.19 47.77 -3.69
CA GLY A 508 9.19 48.55 -2.96
C GLY A 508 9.41 48.14 -1.51
N GLN A 509 8.65 47.18 -0.96
CA GLN A 509 8.83 46.66 0.40
C GLN A 509 9.57 45.30 0.39
N LYS A 510 10.48 45.12 1.34
CA LYS A 510 11.23 43.86 1.51
C LYS A 510 10.46 42.81 2.31
N GLU A 511 9.61 43.25 3.24
CA GLU A 511 8.86 42.37 4.15
C GLU A 511 7.53 41.93 3.52
N THR A 512 7.05 40.75 3.92
CA THR A 512 5.74 40.24 3.55
C THR A 512 4.65 40.84 4.43
N ILE A 513 3.43 40.93 3.90
CA ILE A 513 2.29 41.45 4.66
C ILE A 513 1.95 40.45 5.77
N LYS A 514 1.84 40.93 7.02
CA LYS A 514 1.48 40.10 8.18
C LYS A 514 0.16 39.35 7.92
N TYR A 515 0.23 38.02 7.99
CA TYR A 515 -0.92 37.13 7.86
C TYR A 515 -2.10 37.56 8.74
N GLY A 516 -3.30 37.49 8.17
CA GLY A 516 -4.55 37.77 8.88
C GLY A 516 -4.80 39.24 9.24
N SER A 517 -3.94 40.18 8.85
CA SER A 517 -4.22 41.62 8.96
C SER A 517 -5.25 42.07 7.92
N GLU A 518 -5.94 43.19 8.14
CA GLU A 518 -6.91 43.74 7.16
C GLU A 518 -6.29 43.93 5.77
N LYS A 519 -5.03 44.36 5.72
CA LYS A 519 -4.29 44.53 4.47
C LYS A 519 -4.01 43.19 3.79
N TRP A 520 -3.67 42.17 4.56
CA TRP A 520 -3.49 40.80 4.04
C TRP A 520 -4.81 40.26 3.49
N GLU A 521 -5.93 40.45 4.20
CA GLU A 521 -7.26 40.00 3.74
C GLU A 521 -7.68 40.68 2.43
N LYS A 522 -7.42 41.99 2.29
CA LYS A 522 -7.64 42.71 1.03
C LYS A 522 -6.83 42.11 -0.13
N CYS A 523 -5.54 41.85 0.10
CA CYS A 523 -4.68 41.23 -0.93
C CYS A 523 -5.16 39.81 -1.26
N TYR A 524 -5.58 39.04 -0.25
CA TYR A 524 -6.11 37.68 -0.43
C TYR A 524 -7.37 37.65 -1.30
N VAL A 525 -8.33 38.55 -1.04
CA VAL A 525 -9.55 38.70 -1.84
C VAL A 525 -9.20 39.05 -3.29
N GLN A 526 -8.28 39.99 -3.52
CA GLN A 526 -7.86 40.37 -4.87
C GLN A 526 -7.14 39.21 -5.58
N TRP A 527 -6.30 38.46 -4.87
CA TRP A 527 -5.62 37.28 -5.39
C TRP A 527 -6.61 36.19 -5.83
N VAL A 528 -7.61 35.87 -5.00
CA VAL A 528 -8.68 34.93 -5.36
C VAL A 528 -9.48 35.42 -6.57
N LYS A 529 -9.83 36.72 -6.62
CA LYS A 529 -10.51 37.32 -7.80
C LYS A 529 -9.70 37.17 -9.07
N SER A 530 -8.40 37.46 -8.99
CA SER A 530 -7.47 37.38 -10.11
C SER A 530 -7.39 35.95 -10.66
N ILE A 531 -7.24 34.94 -9.79
CA ILE A 531 -7.24 33.52 -10.21
C ILE A 531 -8.56 33.13 -10.89
N ILE A 532 -9.71 33.48 -10.31
CA ILE A 532 -11.02 33.16 -10.88
C ILE A 532 -11.18 33.85 -12.25
N LYS A 533 -10.77 35.13 -12.36
CA LYS A 533 -10.83 35.87 -13.61
C LYS A 533 -9.96 35.20 -14.67
N HIS A 534 -8.71 34.88 -14.34
CA HIS A 534 -7.77 34.22 -15.24
C HIS A 534 -8.30 32.88 -15.74
N PHE A 535 -8.82 32.02 -14.84
CA PHE A 535 -9.45 30.76 -15.24
C PHE A 535 -10.60 30.95 -16.24
N LYS A 536 -11.45 31.95 -16.03
CA LYS A 536 -12.52 32.28 -16.99
C LYS A 536 -11.96 32.77 -18.32
N ASP A 537 -10.94 33.63 -18.29
CA ASP A 537 -10.31 34.18 -19.50
C ASP A 537 -9.69 33.07 -20.37
N ILE A 538 -9.14 32.01 -19.75
CA ILE A 538 -8.58 30.86 -20.48
C ILE A 538 -9.61 29.76 -20.80
N GLY A 539 -10.89 29.96 -20.48
CA GLY A 539 -12.01 29.10 -20.88
C GLY A 539 -12.47 28.06 -19.86
N LEU A 540 -11.96 28.09 -18.62
CA LEU A 540 -12.39 27.20 -17.54
C LEU A 540 -13.62 27.79 -16.81
N ASP A 541 -14.49 26.91 -16.32
CA ASP A 541 -15.61 27.31 -15.46
C ASP A 541 -15.46 26.74 -14.04
N TYR A 542 -16.39 27.10 -13.14
CA TYR A 542 -16.37 26.66 -11.75
C TYR A 542 -16.45 25.14 -11.56
N SER A 543 -16.91 24.36 -12.54
CA SER A 543 -16.89 22.90 -12.45
C SER A 543 -15.49 22.31 -12.66
N GLN A 544 -14.57 23.09 -13.26
CA GLN A 544 -13.21 22.68 -13.61
C GLN A 544 -12.16 23.12 -12.60
N PHE A 545 -12.51 23.79 -11.50
CA PHE A 545 -11.55 24.07 -10.43
C PHE A 545 -12.18 24.11 -9.04
N ALA A 546 -11.36 23.85 -8.02
CA ALA A 546 -11.69 24.10 -6.63
C ALA A 546 -10.44 24.62 -5.91
N PHE A 547 -10.65 25.52 -4.94
CA PHE A 547 -9.60 25.96 -4.03
C PHE A 547 -9.36 24.89 -2.97
N TYR A 548 -8.09 24.64 -2.66
CA TYR A 548 -7.63 23.69 -1.66
C TYR A 548 -6.75 24.43 -0.64
N PRO A 549 -7.35 25.11 0.36
CA PRO A 549 -6.61 26.01 1.24
C PRO A 549 -5.97 25.31 2.46
N TYR A 550 -6.56 24.19 2.90
CA TYR A 550 -6.09 23.41 4.06
C TYR A 550 -5.95 21.95 3.71
N ASP A 551 -4.83 21.38 4.14
CA ASP A 551 -4.60 19.95 4.14
C ASP A 551 -4.89 19.35 5.53
N GLU A 552 -5.55 18.20 5.55
CA GLU A 552 -5.88 17.36 6.71
C GLU A 552 -6.43 18.16 7.90
N ILE A 553 -7.57 18.82 7.70
CA ILE A 553 -8.12 19.73 8.70
C ILE A 553 -8.38 19.03 10.04
N GLY A 554 -7.87 19.62 11.12
CA GLY A 554 -8.10 19.19 12.51
C GLY A 554 -8.73 20.31 13.35
N THR A 555 -9.20 19.97 14.55
CA THR A 555 -9.88 20.87 15.50
C THR A 555 -9.16 22.22 15.67
N GLN A 556 -7.84 22.21 15.82
CA GLN A 556 -7.02 23.40 16.04
C GLN A 556 -6.97 24.36 14.84
N SER A 557 -7.20 23.86 13.63
CA SER A 557 -7.15 24.64 12.39
C SER A 557 -8.51 25.21 12.00
N VAL A 558 -9.60 24.79 12.65
CA VAL A 558 -10.98 25.20 12.30
C VAL A 558 -11.21 26.71 12.34
N PRO A 559 -10.81 27.47 13.38
CA PRO A 559 -11.09 28.91 13.43
C PRO A 559 -10.46 29.67 12.26
N ASP A 560 -9.24 29.30 11.92
CA ASP A 560 -8.48 29.89 10.83
C ASP A 560 -9.05 29.47 9.47
N ALA A 561 -9.37 28.19 9.31
CA ALA A 561 -10.01 27.68 8.09
C ALA A 561 -11.35 28.33 7.81
N LEU A 562 -12.17 28.55 8.85
CA LEU A 562 -13.43 29.25 8.72
C LEU A 562 -13.24 30.66 8.15
N LYS A 563 -12.25 31.41 8.64
CA LYS A 563 -11.91 32.76 8.14
C LYS A 563 -11.55 32.71 6.65
N ILE A 564 -10.68 31.79 6.26
CA ILE A 564 -10.26 31.65 4.85
C ILE A 564 -11.43 31.25 3.95
N TYR A 565 -12.23 30.27 4.35
CA TYR A 565 -13.39 29.82 3.57
C TYR A 565 -14.44 30.93 3.42
N GLN A 566 -14.65 31.74 4.46
CA GLN A 566 -15.49 32.93 4.38
C GLN A 566 -14.95 33.94 3.38
N LEU A 567 -13.65 34.25 3.41
CA LEU A 567 -13.04 35.19 2.45
C LEU A 567 -13.20 34.71 1.00
N ILE A 568 -13.01 33.41 0.73
CA ILE A 568 -13.23 32.82 -0.60
C ILE A 568 -14.70 32.97 -1.02
N LYS A 569 -15.65 32.58 -0.17
CA LYS A 569 -17.09 32.66 -0.51
C LYS A 569 -17.64 34.08 -0.58
N GLN A 570 -17.11 35.01 0.20
CA GLN A 570 -17.43 36.44 0.10
C GLN A 570 -16.87 37.06 -1.18
N THR A 571 -15.70 36.59 -1.62
CA THR A 571 -15.11 37.00 -2.90
C THR A 571 -15.97 36.54 -4.06
N ASP A 572 -16.36 35.27 -4.05
CA ASP A 572 -17.23 34.68 -5.06
C ASP A 572 -17.98 33.46 -4.48
N LYS A 573 -19.30 33.56 -4.36
CA LYS A 573 -20.14 32.49 -3.79
C LYS A 573 -20.08 31.18 -4.59
N ASN A 574 -19.71 31.23 -5.88
CA ASN A 574 -19.62 30.07 -6.76
C ASN A 574 -18.25 29.39 -6.71
N ALA A 575 -17.24 30.02 -6.10
CA ALA A 575 -15.92 29.41 -5.92
C ALA A 575 -16.04 28.12 -5.10
N ARG A 576 -15.55 27.00 -5.63
CA ARG A 576 -15.64 25.70 -4.96
C ARG A 576 -14.50 25.52 -3.98
N ILE A 577 -14.79 24.88 -2.84
CA ILE A 577 -13.77 24.57 -1.82
C ILE A 577 -13.67 23.05 -1.65
N PHE A 578 -12.43 22.56 -1.75
CA PHE A 578 -12.02 21.18 -1.50
C PHE A 578 -11.28 21.09 -0.16
N VAL A 579 -11.53 20.03 0.60
CA VAL A 579 -10.87 19.79 1.89
C VAL A 579 -10.55 18.31 2.11
N THR A 580 -9.33 18.03 2.54
CA THR A 580 -8.91 16.69 3.02
C THR A 580 -9.19 16.53 4.51
N ILE A 581 -9.56 15.33 4.92
CA ILE A 581 -9.89 14.99 6.32
C ILE A 581 -9.22 13.69 6.73
N VAL A 582 -8.60 13.68 7.91
CA VAL A 582 -8.16 12.45 8.58
C VAL A 582 -9.21 11.96 9.60
N PRO A 583 -9.48 10.64 9.71
CA PRO A 583 -10.51 10.10 10.59
C PRO A 583 -10.40 10.56 12.06
N HIS A 584 -9.20 10.57 12.63
CA HIS A 584 -8.99 10.96 14.03
C HIS A 584 -9.02 12.49 14.26
N GLY A 585 -8.83 13.29 13.20
CA GLY A 585 -8.85 14.75 13.30
C GLY A 585 -10.25 15.37 13.30
N PHE A 586 -11.28 14.58 12.98
CA PHE A 586 -12.63 15.10 12.74
C PHE A 586 -13.48 15.24 14.01
N PHE A 587 -13.25 14.42 15.04
CA PHE A 587 -14.12 14.33 16.23
C PHE A 587 -13.43 14.54 17.58
N GLU A 588 -12.12 14.84 17.63
CA GLU A 588 -11.43 15.08 18.89
C GLU A 588 -11.75 16.49 19.46
N ALA A 589 -12.88 16.57 20.16
CA ALA A 589 -13.12 17.46 21.29
C ALA A 589 -14.19 16.83 22.20
N GLN A 590 -13.95 16.79 23.52
CA GLN A 590 -14.83 16.12 24.48
C GLN A 590 -16.28 16.64 24.54
N LYS A 591 -16.68 17.73 23.85
CA LYS A 591 -18.06 18.27 23.88
C LYS A 591 -18.51 19.05 22.63
N GLY A 592 -18.18 18.65 21.41
CA GLY A 592 -18.73 19.31 20.21
C GLY A 592 -18.08 18.88 18.90
N LEU A 593 -18.82 18.94 17.78
CA LEU A 593 -18.30 18.64 16.44
C LEU A 593 -17.53 19.86 15.92
N PRO A 594 -16.18 19.83 15.79
CA PRO A 594 -15.41 20.99 15.33
C PRO A 594 -15.76 21.38 13.89
N VAL A 595 -16.24 20.43 13.09
CA VAL A 595 -16.32 20.57 11.62
C VAL A 595 -17.72 20.96 11.11
N LYS A 596 -18.73 21.07 11.98
CA LYS A 596 -20.05 21.57 11.57
C LYS A 596 -19.99 23.01 11.05
N GLU A 597 -19.07 23.81 11.59
CA GLU A 597 -18.96 25.24 11.28
C GLU A 597 -18.43 25.50 9.87
N ILE A 598 -17.51 24.66 9.39
CA ILE A 598 -16.96 24.80 8.03
C ILE A 598 -17.84 24.13 6.98
N ALA A 599 -18.67 23.15 7.36
CA ALA A 599 -19.47 22.35 6.42
C ALA A 599 -20.31 23.17 5.41
N PRO A 600 -20.92 24.33 5.77
CA PRO A 600 -21.64 25.16 4.81
C PRO A 600 -20.79 25.73 3.68
N TYR A 601 -19.47 25.80 3.85
CA TYR A 601 -18.53 26.38 2.88
C TYR A 601 -17.91 25.33 1.94
N ILE A 602 -17.92 24.06 2.34
CA ILE A 602 -17.28 22.97 1.60
C ILE A 602 -18.15 22.51 0.44
N ASP A 603 -17.55 22.30 -0.72
CA ASP A 603 -18.21 21.75 -1.91
C ASP A 603 -17.72 20.35 -2.27
N ILE A 604 -16.49 20.01 -1.89
CA ILE A 604 -15.88 18.70 -2.12
C ILE A 604 -15.21 18.22 -0.83
N TRP A 605 -15.73 17.14 -0.27
CA TRP A 605 -15.13 16.46 0.88
C TRP A 605 -14.18 15.37 0.41
N CYS A 606 -13.01 15.25 1.02
CA CYS A 606 -12.02 14.22 0.69
C CYS A 606 -11.48 13.52 1.95
N PRO A 607 -12.25 12.62 2.59
CA PRO A 607 -11.76 11.82 3.70
C PRO A 607 -10.64 10.85 3.29
N ALA A 608 -9.72 10.58 4.21
CA ALA A 608 -8.77 9.49 4.11
C ALA A 608 -9.51 8.15 4.29
N VAL A 609 -9.36 7.22 3.34
CA VAL A 609 -10.03 5.92 3.35
C VAL A 609 -9.03 4.79 3.20
N SER A 610 -8.99 3.90 4.20
CA SER A 610 -8.27 2.63 4.14
C SER A 610 -9.09 1.59 3.38
N TYR A 611 -9.13 1.70 2.05
CA TYR A 611 -9.94 0.84 1.18
C TYR A 611 -9.64 -0.65 1.35
N GLU A 612 -8.37 -0.99 1.60
CA GLU A 612 -7.90 -2.36 1.80
C GLU A 612 -8.54 -3.05 3.03
N ASP A 613 -9.01 -2.26 4.00
CA ASP A 613 -9.50 -2.75 5.28
C ASP A 613 -10.99 -2.45 5.49
N TYR A 614 -11.60 -1.59 4.65
CA TYR A 614 -12.96 -1.09 4.87
C TYR A 614 -14.02 -2.19 5.06
N TRP A 615 -13.94 -3.28 4.28
CA TRP A 615 -14.84 -4.45 4.38
C TRP A 615 -14.27 -5.59 5.21
N SER A 616 -13.07 -5.43 5.77
CA SER A 616 -12.53 -6.41 6.69
C SER A 616 -13.24 -6.30 8.04
N GLU A 617 -13.51 -7.43 8.70
CA GLU A 617 -13.96 -7.46 10.10
C GLU A 617 -12.90 -6.89 11.08
N ALA A 618 -11.73 -6.50 10.56
CA ALA A 618 -10.52 -6.11 11.28
C ALA A 618 -10.33 -4.60 11.44
N TRP A 619 -11.11 -3.77 10.76
CA TRP A 619 -10.83 -2.34 10.74
C TRP A 619 -11.32 -1.62 12.01
N ALA A 620 -10.39 -1.34 12.91
CA ALA A 620 -10.68 -0.79 14.23
C ALA A 620 -11.39 0.56 14.21
N SER A 621 -11.02 1.40 13.25
CA SER A 621 -11.55 2.76 13.09
C SER A 621 -12.84 2.78 12.27
N LYS A 622 -13.38 1.61 11.87
CA LYS A 622 -14.57 1.54 11.01
C LYS A 622 -15.76 2.29 11.57
N GLN A 623 -16.07 2.08 12.85
CA GLN A 623 -17.23 2.72 13.46
C GLN A 623 -17.09 4.25 13.53
N GLU A 624 -15.88 4.74 13.80
CA GLU A 624 -15.59 6.18 13.80
C GLU A 624 -15.68 6.73 12.38
N PHE A 625 -15.02 6.08 11.42
CA PHE A 625 -15.07 6.44 10.02
C PHE A 625 -16.49 6.46 9.47
N ASP A 626 -17.30 5.42 9.73
CA ASP A 626 -18.67 5.33 9.23
C ASP A 626 -19.53 6.50 9.75
N LYS A 627 -19.31 6.96 10.99
CA LYS A 627 -19.95 8.19 11.51
C LYS A 627 -19.54 9.46 10.77
N ILE A 628 -18.25 9.61 10.46
CA ILE A 628 -17.73 10.74 9.67
C ILE A 628 -18.34 10.70 8.27
N PHE A 629 -18.28 9.54 7.64
CA PHE A 629 -18.75 9.32 6.29
C PHE A 629 -20.26 9.54 6.16
N ASP A 630 -21.05 9.10 7.14
CA ASP A 630 -22.48 9.38 7.20
C ASP A 630 -22.79 10.87 7.36
N PHE A 631 -22.00 11.60 8.16
CA PHE A 631 -22.12 13.06 8.25
C PHE A 631 -21.84 13.72 6.90
N ILE A 632 -20.73 13.36 6.26
CA ILE A 632 -20.34 13.89 4.95
C ILE A 632 -21.44 13.62 3.91
N LYS A 633 -21.97 12.38 3.85
CA LYS A 633 -23.09 12.01 2.98
C LYS A 633 -24.33 12.89 3.19
N LYS A 634 -24.67 13.20 4.44
CA LYS A 634 -25.82 14.05 4.78
C LYS A 634 -25.67 15.51 4.33
N THR A 635 -24.45 15.97 4.01
CA THR A 635 -24.26 17.32 3.46
C THR A 635 -24.78 17.44 2.02
N GLY A 636 -24.93 16.32 1.30
CA GLY A 636 -25.33 16.32 -0.12
C GLY A 636 -24.28 16.91 -1.07
N LYS A 637 -23.07 17.17 -0.58
CA LYS A 637 -21.93 17.69 -1.35
C LYS A 637 -21.17 16.57 -2.05
N GLU A 638 -20.29 16.94 -2.97
CA GLU A 638 -19.44 15.98 -3.66
C GLU A 638 -18.46 15.33 -2.67
N ILE A 639 -18.24 14.03 -2.84
CA ILE A 639 -17.35 13.24 -1.97
C ILE A 639 -16.31 12.58 -2.86
N TRP A 640 -15.06 12.93 -2.63
CA TRP A 640 -13.89 12.22 -3.09
C TRP A 640 -13.25 11.49 -1.92
N SER A 641 -12.08 10.92 -2.12
CA SER A 641 -11.29 10.32 -1.06
C SER A 641 -9.82 10.36 -1.43
N TYR A 642 -8.99 10.16 -0.41
CA TYR A 642 -7.60 9.86 -0.64
C TYR A 642 -7.14 8.70 0.23
N ASN A 643 -6.01 8.10 -0.13
CA ASN A 643 -5.27 7.18 0.73
C ASN A 643 -3.78 7.55 0.69
N VAL A 644 -3.05 7.22 1.76
CA VAL A 644 -1.60 7.42 1.86
C VAL A 644 -0.93 6.08 1.63
N LEU A 645 -0.54 5.82 0.39
CA LEU A 645 -0.02 4.52 -0.04
C LEU A 645 1.50 4.53 -0.09
N THR A 646 2.14 3.64 0.66
CA THR A 646 3.61 3.44 0.60
C THR A 646 3.98 2.14 -0.13
N ARG A 647 5.21 2.08 -0.65
CA ARG A 647 6.01 0.87 -0.90
C ARG A 647 6.42 0.17 0.41
N GLY A 648 5.91 0.62 1.56
CA GLY A 648 6.23 0.13 2.88
C GLY A 648 5.65 -1.25 3.12
N ASN A 649 6.54 -2.16 3.54
CA ASN A 649 6.37 -3.60 3.79
C ASN A 649 6.23 -4.46 2.51
N GLN A 650 7.38 -4.91 1.98
CA GLN A 650 7.72 -6.15 1.24
C GLN A 650 6.76 -6.70 0.16
N GLU A 651 5.45 -6.68 0.37
CA GLU A 651 4.43 -6.94 -0.63
C GLU A 651 3.98 -5.62 -1.25
N ILE A 652 4.34 -5.41 -2.52
CA ILE A 652 3.65 -4.41 -3.33
C ILE A 652 2.24 -4.93 -3.53
N MET A 653 1.33 -4.46 -2.68
CA MET A 653 -0.10 -4.76 -2.73
C MET A 653 -0.77 -4.01 -3.91
N ALA A 654 -0.20 -4.08 -5.11
CA ALA A 654 -0.67 -3.37 -6.31
C ALA A 654 -2.16 -3.67 -6.57
N TYR A 655 -2.57 -4.93 -6.42
CA TYR A 655 -3.98 -5.31 -6.52
C TYR A 655 -4.84 -4.64 -5.44
N LYS A 656 -4.57 -4.97 -4.17
CA LYS A 656 -5.39 -4.57 -3.02
C LYS A 656 -5.44 -3.06 -2.82
N ARG A 657 -4.32 -2.37 -2.99
CA ARG A 657 -4.17 -0.93 -2.69
C ARG A 657 -4.38 -0.01 -3.87
N TYR A 658 -4.06 -0.43 -5.11
CA TYR A 658 -4.12 0.46 -6.28
C TYR A 658 -5.25 0.07 -7.24
N ARG A 659 -5.32 -1.19 -7.67
CA ARG A 659 -6.38 -1.62 -8.60
C ARG A 659 -7.77 -1.60 -7.96
N LEU A 660 -7.89 -2.05 -6.72
CA LEU A 660 -9.20 -2.09 -6.06
C LEU A 660 -9.66 -0.73 -5.54
N GLN A 661 -8.77 0.24 -5.34
CA GLN A 661 -9.14 1.57 -4.83
C GLN A 661 -10.30 2.24 -5.60
N PRO A 662 -10.25 2.40 -6.94
CA PRO A 662 -11.37 2.99 -7.68
C PRO A 662 -12.65 2.14 -7.61
N VAL A 663 -12.54 0.81 -7.60
CA VAL A 663 -13.69 -0.09 -7.45
C VAL A 663 -14.35 0.06 -6.08
N CYS A 664 -13.53 0.17 -5.03
CA CYS A 664 -13.97 0.42 -3.66
C CYS A 664 -14.64 1.80 -3.52
N ALA A 665 -14.03 2.86 -4.08
CA ALA A 665 -14.62 4.20 -4.12
C ALA A 665 -16.00 4.18 -4.78
N TYR A 666 -16.08 3.53 -5.94
CA TYR A 666 -17.32 3.36 -6.68
C TYR A 666 -18.39 2.59 -5.87
N ARG A 667 -18.03 1.48 -5.21
CA ARG A 667 -18.94 0.70 -4.34
C ARG A 667 -19.49 1.53 -3.18
N LEU A 668 -18.71 2.45 -2.63
CA LEU A 668 -19.13 3.32 -1.52
C LEU A 668 -20.00 4.52 -1.96
N GLY A 669 -20.17 4.72 -3.27
CA GLY A 669 -20.83 5.89 -3.84
C GLY A 669 -19.97 7.16 -3.75
N ILE A 670 -18.65 7.01 -3.71
CA ILE A 670 -17.69 8.13 -3.72
C ILE A 670 -17.40 8.49 -5.19
N GLY A 671 -17.53 9.77 -5.54
CA GLY A 671 -17.39 10.26 -6.92
C GLY A 671 -15.96 10.49 -7.38
N GLY A 672 -14.98 10.41 -6.47
CA GLY A 672 -13.57 10.54 -6.78
C GLY A 672 -12.67 9.84 -5.78
N CYS A 673 -11.45 9.49 -6.20
CA CYS A 673 -10.46 8.90 -5.34
C CYS A 673 -9.07 9.36 -5.75
N GLY A 674 -8.12 9.31 -4.81
CA GLY A 674 -6.75 9.68 -5.09
C GLY A 674 -5.78 9.14 -4.07
N PHE A 675 -4.50 9.45 -4.23
CA PHE A 675 -3.52 9.08 -3.22
C PHE A 675 -2.33 10.03 -3.24
N TYR A 676 -1.64 10.04 -2.11
CA TYR A 676 -0.46 10.86 -1.90
C TYR A 676 0.71 10.33 -2.77
N GLY A 677 1.16 11.16 -3.72
CA GLY A 677 2.44 10.98 -4.40
C GLY A 677 2.39 10.29 -5.77
N TYR A 678 2.27 11.10 -6.82
CA TYR A 678 2.62 10.68 -8.17
C TYR A 678 4.15 10.59 -8.33
N ASN A 679 4.81 11.73 -8.13
CA ASN A 679 6.25 11.96 -8.16
C ASN A 679 6.67 12.91 -7.00
N LEU A 680 7.82 12.63 -6.37
CA LEU A 680 8.37 13.36 -5.22
C LEU A 680 9.88 13.50 -5.37
N TRP A 681 10.43 14.48 -4.64
CA TRP A 681 11.86 14.65 -4.48
C TRP A 681 12.45 13.49 -3.67
N LYS A 682 13.41 12.77 -4.29
CA LYS A 682 14.09 11.54 -3.82
C LYS A 682 13.23 10.28 -4.00
N ASN A 683 13.87 9.12 -4.16
CA ASN A 683 13.25 7.80 -4.42
C ASN A 683 12.36 7.34 -3.24
N ASP A 684 11.29 8.08 -3.00
CA ASP A 684 10.39 7.90 -1.89
C ASP A 684 9.48 6.71 -2.14
N SER A 685 9.24 5.98 -1.06
CA SER A 685 8.33 4.85 -1.02
C SER A 685 6.91 5.19 -1.46
N TYR A 686 6.47 6.44 -1.43
CA TYR A 686 5.10 6.77 -1.86
C TYR A 686 4.92 6.83 -3.40
N MET A 687 6.00 7.03 -4.18
CA MET A 687 5.87 7.41 -5.60
C MET A 687 5.48 6.27 -6.52
N VAL A 688 4.53 6.50 -7.43
CA VAL A 688 4.07 5.51 -8.42
C VAL A 688 4.77 5.58 -9.77
N VAL A 689 5.59 6.60 -10.03
CA VAL A 689 6.46 6.63 -11.22
C VAL A 689 7.93 6.81 -10.83
N TYR A 690 8.81 6.41 -11.73
CA TYR A 690 10.25 6.56 -11.61
C TYR A 690 10.74 7.67 -12.56
N PRO A 691 11.78 8.44 -12.17
CA PRO A 691 12.30 9.53 -12.99
C PRO A 691 13.01 9.02 -14.24
N GLY A 692 12.86 9.76 -15.34
CA GLY A 692 13.51 9.50 -16.63
C GLY A 692 13.23 10.64 -17.62
N GLU A 693 13.77 10.57 -18.84
CA GLU A 693 13.42 11.52 -19.92
C GLU A 693 11.92 11.49 -20.25
N ASN A 694 11.31 10.31 -20.08
CA ASN A 694 9.88 10.08 -19.94
C ASN A 694 9.64 9.46 -18.55
N PRO A 695 8.46 9.67 -17.93
CA PRO A 695 8.10 8.94 -16.71
C PRO A 695 8.17 7.43 -16.97
N ILE A 696 8.89 6.71 -16.10
CA ILE A 696 8.92 5.25 -16.14
C ILE A 696 7.79 4.76 -15.22
N THR A 697 6.84 4.04 -15.81
CA THR A 697 5.67 3.51 -15.08
C THR A 697 6.08 2.50 -14.00
N SER A 698 5.12 2.17 -13.14
CA SER A 698 5.27 1.11 -12.15
C SER A 698 4.10 0.14 -12.17
N TYR A 699 4.33 -1.02 -11.57
CA TYR A 699 3.32 -2.04 -11.40
C TYR A 699 2.07 -1.55 -10.67
N ARG A 700 2.26 -0.68 -9.67
CA ARG A 700 1.16 -0.04 -8.93
C ARG A 700 0.41 0.99 -9.78
N TRP A 701 1.11 1.70 -10.66
CA TRP A 701 0.50 2.69 -11.53
C TRP A 701 -0.37 2.05 -12.60
N GLU A 702 0.12 0.98 -13.24
CA GLU A 702 -0.68 0.14 -14.14
C GLU A 702 -1.90 -0.46 -13.42
N ALA A 703 -1.73 -0.90 -12.16
CA ALA A 703 -2.83 -1.42 -11.37
C ALA A 703 -3.95 -0.38 -11.15
N MET A 704 -3.59 0.87 -10.83
CA MET A 704 -4.57 1.98 -10.72
C MET A 704 -5.33 2.19 -12.02
N ARG A 705 -4.63 2.24 -13.17
CA ARG A 705 -5.25 2.35 -14.49
C ARG A 705 -6.25 1.23 -14.75
N GLU A 706 -5.86 -0.02 -14.49
CA GLU A 706 -6.75 -1.16 -14.67
C GLU A 706 -7.98 -1.11 -13.75
N GLY A 707 -7.83 -0.59 -12.53
CA GLY A 707 -8.94 -0.36 -11.61
C GLY A 707 -9.94 0.66 -12.14
N ILE A 708 -9.47 1.75 -12.76
CA ILE A 708 -10.34 2.71 -13.45
C ILE A 708 -11.06 2.04 -14.62
N ASN A 709 -10.36 1.21 -15.40
CA ASN A 709 -10.99 0.45 -16.47
C ASN A 709 -12.06 -0.49 -15.93
N ASP A 710 -11.82 -1.20 -14.82
CA ASP A 710 -12.81 -2.07 -14.17
C ASP A 710 -14.12 -1.32 -13.84
N VAL A 711 -14.04 -0.05 -13.42
CA VAL A 711 -15.22 0.80 -13.23
C VAL A 711 -15.88 1.18 -14.57
N LYS A 712 -15.11 1.45 -15.63
CA LYS A 712 -15.65 1.71 -16.98
C LYS A 712 -16.43 0.51 -17.54
N TYR A 713 -16.00 -0.72 -17.24
CA TYR A 713 -16.76 -1.93 -17.59
C TYR A 713 -18.14 -1.94 -16.93
N ILE A 714 -18.24 -1.58 -15.64
CA ILE A 714 -19.51 -1.48 -14.93
C ILE A 714 -20.41 -0.40 -15.55
N GLU A 715 -19.86 0.77 -15.84
CA GLU A 715 -20.61 1.86 -16.47
C GLU A 715 -21.14 1.49 -17.85
N CYS A 716 -20.33 0.81 -18.66
CA CYS A 716 -20.78 0.29 -19.95
C CYS A 716 -21.95 -0.68 -19.77
N LEU A 717 -21.85 -1.61 -18.82
CA LEU A 717 -22.95 -2.54 -18.52
C LEU A 717 -24.20 -1.81 -18.04
N LYS A 718 -24.08 -0.81 -17.17
CA LYS A 718 -25.21 0.05 -16.73
C LYS A 718 -25.88 0.78 -17.90
N GLN A 719 -25.11 1.24 -18.87
CA GLN A 719 -25.67 1.86 -20.08
C GLN A 719 -26.46 0.86 -20.93
N GLU A 720 -25.98 -0.37 -21.09
CA GLU A 720 -26.72 -1.41 -21.81
C GLU A 720 -27.96 -1.90 -21.05
N ILE A 721 -27.92 -1.97 -19.72
CA ILE A 721 -29.10 -2.24 -18.88
C ILE A 721 -30.20 -1.22 -19.16
N LYS A 722 -29.86 0.08 -19.21
CA LYS A 722 -30.82 1.17 -19.50
C LYS A 722 -31.46 1.06 -20.90
N LYS A 723 -30.72 0.52 -21.89
CA LYS A 723 -31.21 0.35 -23.27
C LYS A 723 -32.07 -0.90 -23.43
N SER A 724 -31.83 -1.93 -22.63
CA SER A 724 -32.54 -3.21 -22.71
C SER A 724 -34.04 -3.06 -22.43
N LYS A 725 -34.87 -3.86 -23.11
CA LYS A 725 -36.31 -4.01 -22.82
C LYS A 725 -36.64 -5.29 -22.04
N ASN A 726 -35.65 -6.15 -21.81
CA ASN A 726 -35.84 -7.45 -21.17
C ASN A 726 -35.57 -7.35 -19.66
N GLU A 727 -36.63 -7.28 -18.86
CA GLU A 727 -36.55 -7.13 -17.40
C GLU A 727 -35.77 -8.25 -16.70
N LYS A 728 -35.86 -9.50 -17.18
CA LYS A 728 -35.08 -10.60 -16.62
C LYS A 728 -33.58 -10.37 -16.82
N LYS A 729 -33.17 -10.04 -18.05
CA LYS A 729 -31.75 -9.78 -18.35
C LYS A 729 -31.22 -8.53 -17.62
N LYS A 730 -32.06 -7.50 -17.43
CA LYS A 730 -31.69 -6.34 -16.62
C LYS A 730 -31.37 -6.76 -15.20
N LYS A 731 -32.29 -7.47 -14.55
CA LYS A 731 -32.11 -7.95 -13.17
C LYS A 731 -30.88 -8.84 -13.03
N ASP A 732 -30.66 -9.75 -13.97
CA ASP A 732 -29.47 -10.62 -14.00
C ASP A 732 -28.17 -9.80 -14.13
N ALA A 733 -28.18 -8.72 -14.92
CA ALA A 733 -27.03 -7.84 -15.12
C ALA A 733 -26.78 -6.91 -13.93
N GLU A 734 -27.84 -6.39 -13.29
CA GLU A 734 -27.75 -5.62 -12.04
C GLU A 734 -27.17 -6.49 -10.91
N GLN A 735 -27.66 -7.73 -10.78
CA GLN A 735 -27.11 -8.69 -9.83
C GLN A 735 -25.63 -8.97 -10.09
N LEU A 736 -25.21 -9.12 -11.36
CA LEU A 736 -23.81 -9.32 -11.71
C LEU A 736 -22.91 -8.14 -11.27
N ILE A 737 -23.40 -6.90 -11.36
CA ILE A 737 -22.68 -5.71 -10.87
C ILE A 737 -22.52 -5.78 -9.36
N ASP A 738 -23.59 -6.10 -8.63
CA ASP A 738 -23.57 -6.19 -7.17
C ASP A 738 -22.63 -7.30 -6.68
N GLU A 739 -22.68 -8.47 -7.33
CA GLU A 739 -21.76 -9.59 -7.07
C GLU A 739 -20.30 -9.21 -7.35
N PHE A 740 -20.03 -8.55 -8.47
CA PHE A 740 -18.69 -8.07 -8.79
C PHE A 740 -18.16 -7.12 -7.71
N LEU A 741 -18.90 -6.04 -7.42
CA LEU A 741 -18.48 -5.03 -6.46
C LEU A 741 -18.25 -5.65 -5.08
N ARG A 742 -19.15 -6.55 -4.65
CA ARG A 742 -19.01 -7.25 -3.38
C ARG A 742 -17.79 -8.16 -3.34
N ASP A 743 -17.72 -9.10 -4.28
CA ASP A 743 -16.76 -10.20 -4.19
C ASP A 743 -15.31 -9.72 -4.37
N VAL A 744 -15.04 -8.76 -5.27
CA VAL A 744 -13.67 -8.25 -5.48
C VAL A 744 -13.16 -7.41 -4.32
N THR A 745 -14.03 -6.68 -3.63
CA THR A 745 -13.64 -5.79 -2.53
C THR A 745 -13.61 -6.51 -1.18
N GLU A 746 -14.38 -7.60 -1.01
CA GLU A 746 -14.34 -8.46 0.18
C GLU A 746 -13.26 -9.56 0.08
N ASN A 747 -12.93 -10.03 -1.13
CA ASN A 747 -11.86 -11.01 -1.36
C ASN A 747 -10.63 -10.34 -2.00
N ASN A 748 -10.20 -9.25 -1.38
CA ASN A 748 -9.23 -8.29 -1.93
C ASN A 748 -7.77 -8.76 -2.02
N GLU A 749 -7.49 -10.01 -1.67
CA GLU A 749 -6.19 -10.67 -1.82
C GLU A 749 -6.11 -11.56 -3.08
N ASN A 750 -7.24 -11.84 -3.74
CA ASN A 750 -7.31 -12.73 -4.90
C ASN A 750 -7.61 -11.98 -6.21
N PRO A 751 -6.59 -11.69 -7.04
CA PRO A 751 -6.79 -11.00 -8.31
C PRO A 751 -7.46 -11.83 -9.39
N ASP A 752 -7.54 -13.16 -9.28
CA ASP A 752 -8.26 -13.97 -10.28
C ASP A 752 -9.74 -13.57 -10.38
N ILE A 753 -10.31 -13.11 -9.26
CA ILE A 753 -11.74 -12.76 -9.15
C ILE A 753 -12.08 -11.62 -10.11
N VAL A 754 -11.30 -10.54 -10.15
CA VAL A 754 -11.59 -9.38 -11.02
C VAL A 754 -11.54 -9.76 -12.50
N TYR A 755 -10.59 -10.59 -12.92
CA TYR A 755 -10.49 -11.06 -14.31
C TYR A 755 -11.66 -11.96 -14.70
N ASN A 756 -12.06 -12.87 -13.81
CA ASN A 756 -13.21 -13.74 -14.03
C ASN A 756 -14.50 -12.93 -14.20
N TYR A 757 -14.71 -11.90 -13.36
CA TYR A 757 -15.85 -11.01 -13.50
C TYR A 757 -15.79 -10.14 -14.74
N ARG A 758 -14.62 -9.60 -15.12
CA ARG A 758 -14.47 -8.81 -16.36
C ARG A 758 -14.95 -9.61 -17.57
N LYS A 759 -14.60 -10.89 -17.66
CA LYS A 759 -15.11 -11.81 -18.70
C LYS A 759 -16.64 -11.94 -18.66
N LYS A 760 -17.22 -12.21 -17.48
CA LYS A 760 -18.68 -12.30 -17.32
C LYS A 760 -19.41 -11.01 -17.70
N ILE A 761 -18.84 -9.85 -17.34
CA ILE A 761 -19.38 -8.53 -17.66
C ILE A 761 -19.37 -8.31 -19.18
N VAL A 762 -18.26 -8.62 -19.86
CA VAL A 762 -18.18 -8.55 -21.33
C VAL A 762 -19.24 -9.45 -21.98
N GLU A 763 -19.34 -10.70 -21.55
CA GLU A 763 -20.35 -11.64 -22.07
C GLU A 763 -21.77 -11.10 -21.87
N LYS A 764 -22.05 -10.50 -20.70
CA LYS A 764 -23.35 -9.89 -20.39
C LYS A 764 -23.65 -8.65 -21.23
N ILE A 765 -22.66 -7.79 -21.48
CA ILE A 765 -22.79 -6.63 -22.39
C ILE A 765 -23.18 -7.09 -23.79
N LEU A 766 -22.48 -8.11 -24.32
CA LEU A 766 -22.77 -8.63 -25.66
C LEU A 766 -24.14 -9.31 -25.74
N ASP A 767 -24.53 -10.06 -24.71
CA ASP A 767 -25.84 -10.72 -24.59
C ASP A 767 -27.02 -9.71 -24.56
N LEU A 768 -26.81 -8.54 -23.95
CA LEU A 768 -27.80 -7.45 -23.95
C LEU A 768 -27.90 -6.77 -25.32
N ARG A 769 -26.78 -6.60 -26.03
CA ARG A 769 -26.74 -5.94 -27.36
C ARG A 769 -27.38 -6.77 -28.47
N GLN A 770 -27.35 -8.09 -28.39
CA GLN A 770 -27.98 -8.98 -29.39
C GLN A 770 -29.52 -8.84 -29.43
N GLN A 771 -30.15 -8.09 -28.52
CA GLN A 771 -31.61 -7.91 -28.44
C GLN A 771 -32.10 -6.52 -28.87
N ASN A 772 -31.18 -5.59 -29.14
CA ASN A 772 -31.48 -4.29 -29.73
C ASN A 772 -31.22 -4.34 -31.23
#